data_AF-A0A388PI60-F1
#
_entry.id   AF-A0A388PI60-F1
#
_cell.length_a   1.000
_cell.length_b   1.000
_cell.length_c   1.000
_cell.angle_alpha   90.00
_cell.angle_beta   90.00
_cell.angle_gamma   90.00
#
_symmetry.space_group_name_H-M   'P 1'
#
loop_
_entity.id
_entity.type
_entity.pdbx_description
1 polymer ?
#
loop_
_entity_poly.entity_id
_entity_poly.type
_entity_poly.pdbx_seq_one_letter_code
_entity_poly.pdbx_strand_id
1 'polypeptide(L)'
;MVRGNFTWSWWVKEGVMRPLFALFACTLGLSAAEVTPVKWSGAINVPDPVAVTVDEKGAVYVCATTRRKVGDLDIREHMQWVADDVALTSPLEKEAFYKRVMAPGVLPGPRGSVKDHNGDGSVDWKDLSFHKERIYKIVDTDGNGVADKMTLFAEGFNAVGAGIAAGILYHDGWVYVTAQPDLWRLKDTDGDGVADLKELVVTGFGAHIAYAGHDMHGLRLGPDGRIYWTIGDKGSNVTSKEGKHFFYPHSGAVFRSEPDGSGFEVFASGLRNVQEIAFDDLGNIIGVDNDADQPKERERLVYVVEGSDTGWRNQHQYMKLNSRWMRENIWQPNGAPNQPLCYTPPVANYSDGPAGFLREPGHALDGSLRGQFILDQFPNGKMDAFALQPAGDSFTMVGLRTINRGIMGIGMAWGPDGKAYFADWIGGYPLDGKGAVWNMDVATKTDPVSKEILSLPLSTPLPKERLLALLGHPDQRVRVNATLRLDRLGAWADLLAVALNVKSERLARIHAIWGWGMGLRHGRLTSLQGATQLLGDADDEIRVQTLKVLSEGRLPPPTRMTLETEITDAIAQKIVAQLASTNPRLRMQAGITLGRLGLGRFGLVATPAPIGAFLHDATADLKMPWLRHGLVMGLAGTQRSEDLLKLAQGPEAAPATFATLALARQRSPLLAQLLASPHQDVLNEAVRAIHDDEGIPAAQAALAQSLGQSTLPATAFRRVINQNLREGSPEAAKRILRWLESQPESTPLVDEALQALLVFELPPILDLVDGTAKRYTKRDRPALTAVLRQGQAKLLAFKNESLKAKGVEILVRYGLDVPTTDLLKLAKDTKIGASVRLQVLRLLSAKTESPAAIKEALLAATNDGSETTLRIEGMQLLAQVDPASALSVSIRFLDVAGSNLAEKQAAVRVLFASAEAAASQPRLTLVNKLSQPKFNESLRLDVFLAALGSTEPAVKVALQRYLEATRKPEQLAAPGLPYELLLAGGDPVRGRALAQEHLAANCVACHRFESDEGSEVGPHLKKVGEQRTPAEIAESLINPSAKIVPGFGFETLTLKSGEVLAGSVLSETPLALRLRQADGVMKDVAPGAVVSRTPPISMMPPMLGILTPDELRDVVAYLASLKTKAPKAKK
;
A
#
# COMPACT_ATOMS: atom_id res chain seq x y z
N MET A 1 -11.21 -42.66 -1.46
CA MET A 1 -12.54 -42.67 -0.81
C MET A 1 -12.44 -41.89 0.49
N VAL A 2 -13.42 -40.99 0.73
CA VAL A 2 -13.82 -40.38 2.02
C VAL A 2 -12.75 -39.53 2.75
N ARG A 3 -12.73 -38.20 2.57
CA ARG A 3 -13.42 -37.16 3.39
C ARG A 3 -13.19 -37.31 4.90
N GLY A 4 -12.23 -36.56 5.45
CA GLY A 4 -12.11 -36.27 6.88
C GLY A 4 -12.54 -34.84 7.17
N ASN A 5 -13.72 -34.68 7.77
CA ASN A 5 -14.24 -33.44 8.33
C ASN A 5 -13.58 -33.19 9.71
N PHE A 6 -13.09 -31.98 9.96
CA PHE A 6 -12.83 -31.49 11.31
C PHE A 6 -14.03 -30.65 11.76
N THR A 7 -14.78 -31.17 12.73
CA THR A 7 -15.83 -30.45 13.46
C THR A 7 -15.28 -29.94 14.79
N TRP A 8 -15.62 -28.69 15.09
CA TRP A 8 -15.39 -28.01 16.36
C TRP A 8 -16.19 -28.66 17.49
N SER A 9 -15.54 -29.02 18.61
CA SER A 9 -16.21 -29.42 19.85
C SER A 9 -16.01 -28.35 20.93
N TRP A 10 -17.10 -27.69 21.29
CA TRP A 10 -17.22 -26.84 22.46
C TRP A 10 -17.46 -27.68 23.73
N TRP A 11 -16.97 -27.16 24.86
CA TRP A 11 -17.20 -27.67 26.21
C TRP A 11 -18.60 -27.32 26.73
N VAL A 12 -19.35 -28.30 27.24
CA VAL A 12 -20.37 -28.13 28.29
C VAL A 12 -20.48 -29.41 29.11
N LYS A 13 -20.47 -29.30 30.45
CA LYS A 13 -21.18 -30.11 31.48
C LYS A 13 -20.82 -29.49 32.84
N GLU A 14 -21.67 -29.25 33.85
CA GLU A 14 -23.08 -29.52 34.21
C GLU A 14 -23.49 -28.47 35.29
N GLY A 15 -24.70 -27.88 35.26
CA GLY A 15 -25.88 -28.25 36.09
C GLY A 15 -26.17 -27.13 37.11
N VAL A 16 -27.39 -26.59 37.37
CA VAL A 16 -28.70 -27.22 37.68
C VAL A 16 -29.86 -26.19 37.52
N MET A 17 -30.96 -26.62 36.87
CA MET A 17 -32.43 -26.35 36.99
C MET A 17 -32.98 -25.18 37.87
N ARG A 18 -34.07 -24.42 37.59
CA ARG A 18 -35.40 -24.65 36.90
C ARG A 18 -36.18 -23.27 36.75
N PRO A 19 -37.43 -23.19 36.18
CA PRO A 19 -37.83 -22.15 35.20
C PRO A 19 -39.03 -21.26 35.61
N LEU A 20 -39.37 -20.22 34.83
CA LEU A 20 -40.75 -19.90 34.39
C LEU A 20 -40.83 -18.70 33.42
N PHE A 21 -41.67 -18.91 32.40
CA PHE A 21 -42.12 -18.07 31.28
C PHE A 21 -42.45 -16.60 31.57
N ALA A 22 -42.09 -15.68 30.66
CA ALA A 22 -43.04 -14.76 29.99
C ALA A 22 -42.40 -13.92 28.85
N LEU A 23 -42.93 -14.17 27.64
CA LEU A 23 -43.13 -13.32 26.45
C LEU A 23 -42.14 -12.21 26.02
N PHE A 24 -41.60 -12.47 24.83
CA PHE A 24 -41.25 -11.59 23.71
C PHE A 24 -41.84 -10.16 23.71
N ALA A 25 -40.93 -9.18 23.64
CA ALA A 25 -41.08 -7.97 22.83
C ALA A 25 -39.69 -7.55 22.31
N CYS A 26 -39.22 -8.19 21.24
CA CYS A 26 -38.08 -7.66 20.47
C CYS A 26 -38.59 -6.51 19.60
N THR A 27 -38.52 -5.29 20.09
CA THR A 27 -38.45 -4.11 19.22
C THR A 27 -37.09 -4.13 18.53
N LEU A 28 -37.08 -4.46 17.24
CA LEU A 28 -35.99 -4.13 16.32
C LEU A 28 -35.83 -2.61 16.31
N GLY A 29 -34.93 -2.10 17.16
CA GLY A 29 -34.48 -0.72 17.11
C GLY A 29 -33.63 -0.52 15.86
N LEU A 30 -34.22 0.06 14.82
CA LEU A 30 -33.45 0.84 13.84
C LEU A 30 -32.78 1.98 14.64
N SER A 31 -31.49 1.85 14.96
CA SER A 31 -30.77 2.96 15.58
C SER A 31 -30.63 4.07 14.55
N ALA A 32 -31.23 5.23 14.81
CA ALA A 32 -30.94 6.45 14.07
C ALA A 32 -29.42 6.73 14.05
N ALA A 33 -28.91 7.34 12.98
CA ALA A 33 -27.52 7.77 12.92
C ALA A 33 -27.21 8.69 14.13
N GLU A 34 -26.09 8.45 14.81
CA GLU A 34 -25.65 9.27 15.96
C GLU A 34 -25.35 10.70 15.51
N VAL A 35 -24.94 10.88 14.24
CA VAL A 35 -24.68 12.17 13.62
C VAL A 35 -25.37 12.29 12.26
N THR A 36 -25.95 13.46 11.98
CA THR A 36 -26.53 13.81 10.68
C THR A 36 -25.74 14.98 10.07
N PRO A 37 -24.76 14.70 9.18
CA PRO A 37 -24.03 15.75 8.48
C PRO A 37 -24.94 16.61 7.61
N VAL A 38 -24.61 17.89 7.51
CA VAL A 38 -25.29 18.90 6.70
C VAL A 38 -24.39 19.28 5.55
N LYS A 39 -24.96 19.34 4.34
CA LYS A 39 -24.23 19.79 3.14
C LYS A 39 -23.96 21.29 3.25
N TRP A 40 -22.83 21.65 3.86
CA TRP A 40 -22.44 23.03 4.12
C TRP A 40 -22.24 23.83 2.83
N SER A 41 -21.75 23.19 1.76
CA SER A 41 -21.63 23.88 0.46
C SER A 41 -22.97 24.18 -0.22
N GLY A 42 -24.10 23.68 0.32
CA GLY A 42 -25.44 23.94 -0.21
C GLY A 42 -25.57 23.61 -1.70
N ALA A 43 -25.92 24.63 -2.49
CA ALA A 43 -26.06 24.52 -3.94
C ALA A 43 -24.72 24.60 -4.69
N ILE A 44 -23.64 25.02 -4.04
CA ILE A 44 -22.30 25.10 -4.65
C ILE A 44 -21.79 23.69 -4.90
N ASN A 45 -21.46 23.43 -6.17
CA ASN A 45 -20.71 22.27 -6.57
C ASN A 45 -19.22 22.52 -6.32
N VAL A 46 -18.61 21.70 -5.47
CA VAL A 46 -17.17 21.75 -5.20
C VAL A 46 -16.55 20.61 -6.02
N PRO A 47 -15.78 20.89 -7.08
CA PRO A 47 -15.37 19.85 -8.01
C PRO A 47 -14.27 18.96 -7.41
N ASP A 48 -14.49 17.64 -7.38
CA ASP A 48 -13.53 16.60 -7.01
C ASP A 48 -12.70 16.92 -5.74
N PRO A 49 -13.33 17.25 -4.59
CA PRO A 49 -12.64 17.74 -3.40
C PRO A 49 -11.99 16.60 -2.62
N VAL A 50 -10.74 16.75 -2.17
CA VAL A 50 -9.98 15.67 -1.51
C VAL A 50 -9.45 16.01 -0.12
N ALA A 51 -9.40 17.29 0.24
CA ALA A 51 -8.98 17.72 1.58
C ALA A 51 -9.58 19.07 1.91
N VAL A 52 -9.86 19.32 3.19
CA VAL A 52 -10.41 20.60 3.66
C VAL A 52 -9.66 21.12 4.88
N THR A 53 -9.67 22.44 5.05
CA THR A 53 -9.24 23.13 6.27
C THR A 53 -10.07 24.39 6.48
N VAL A 54 -10.11 24.92 7.71
CA VAL A 54 -10.97 26.04 8.08
C VAL A 54 -10.12 27.13 8.71
N ASP A 55 -10.30 28.38 8.27
CA ASP A 55 -9.63 29.55 8.88
C ASP A 55 -10.37 30.08 10.11
N GLU A 56 -9.78 31.07 10.80
CA GLU A 56 -10.39 31.67 11.99
C GLU A 56 -11.70 32.41 11.71
N LYS A 57 -11.99 32.76 10.45
CA LYS A 57 -13.23 33.43 10.03
C LYS A 57 -14.31 32.43 9.59
N GLY A 58 -14.00 31.14 9.57
CA GLY A 58 -14.90 30.09 9.11
C GLY A 58 -14.91 29.89 7.60
N ALA A 59 -13.98 30.49 6.84
CA ALA A 59 -13.82 30.15 5.44
C ALA A 59 -13.17 28.77 5.30
N VAL A 60 -13.70 27.97 4.38
CA VAL A 60 -13.21 26.61 4.12
C VAL A 60 -12.33 26.64 2.87
N TYR A 61 -11.10 26.17 3.02
CA TYR A 61 -10.18 25.95 1.91
C TYR A 61 -10.21 24.48 1.50
N VAL A 62 -10.25 24.21 0.20
CA VAL A 62 -10.43 22.87 -0.35
C VAL A 62 -9.39 22.57 -1.42
N CYS A 63 -8.71 21.43 -1.32
CA CYS A 63 -7.96 20.86 -2.44
C CYS A 63 -8.92 20.13 -3.38
N ALA A 64 -8.85 20.44 -4.68
CA ALA A 64 -9.59 19.77 -5.73
C ALA A 64 -8.63 19.12 -6.73
N THR A 65 -8.88 17.85 -7.04
CA THR A 65 -7.98 17.07 -7.89
C THR A 65 -8.56 16.84 -9.28
N THR A 66 -7.73 17.00 -10.30
CA THR A 66 -8.07 16.66 -11.69
C THR A 66 -7.02 15.78 -12.34
N ARG A 67 -5.89 15.59 -11.68
CA ARG A 67 -4.73 14.88 -12.24
C ARG A 67 -4.71 13.40 -11.91
N ARG A 68 -5.57 12.90 -11.02
CA ARG A 68 -5.56 11.50 -10.63
C ARG A 68 -5.74 10.57 -11.85
N LYS A 69 -4.83 9.61 -12.00
CA LYS A 69 -4.68 8.67 -13.14
C LYS A 69 -4.32 9.27 -14.50
N VAL A 70 -4.57 10.56 -14.73
CA VAL A 70 -4.30 11.21 -16.03
C VAL A 70 -2.98 11.98 -16.05
N GLY A 71 -2.51 12.49 -14.91
CA GLY A 71 -1.22 13.16 -14.72
C GLY A 71 -0.40 12.57 -13.57
N ASP A 72 -1.07 12.18 -12.49
CA ASP A 72 -0.55 11.26 -11.48
C ASP A 72 -0.99 9.83 -11.85
N LEU A 73 -0.13 9.12 -12.57
CA LEU A 73 -0.48 7.83 -13.15
C LEU A 73 -0.66 6.74 -12.08
N ASP A 74 -1.43 5.72 -12.44
CA ASP A 74 -1.59 4.50 -11.64
C ASP A 74 -0.75 3.39 -12.25
N ILE A 75 0.22 2.85 -11.51
CA ILE A 75 1.11 1.78 -11.98
C ILE A 75 0.35 0.54 -12.46
N ARG A 76 -0.88 0.32 -11.98
CA ARG A 76 -1.74 -0.79 -12.39
C ARG A 76 -2.15 -0.70 -13.85
N GLU A 77 -2.21 0.50 -14.43
CA GLU A 77 -2.49 0.70 -15.87
C GLU A 77 -1.22 0.50 -16.73
N HIS A 78 -0.06 0.40 -16.07
CA HIS A 78 1.27 0.34 -16.67
C HIS A 78 2.15 -0.76 -16.05
N MET A 79 1.60 -1.94 -15.78
CA MET A 79 2.28 -3.05 -15.08
C MET A 79 3.65 -3.45 -15.64
N GLN A 80 3.91 -3.20 -16.92
CA GLN A 80 5.22 -3.44 -17.54
C GLN A 80 6.34 -2.55 -16.96
N TRP A 81 5.99 -1.45 -16.29
CA TRP A 81 6.92 -0.50 -15.67
C TRP A 81 7.23 -0.84 -14.21
N VAL A 82 6.58 -1.84 -13.59
CA VAL A 82 6.71 -2.12 -12.15
C VAL A 82 8.16 -2.27 -11.70
N ALA A 83 8.99 -3.00 -12.47
CA ALA A 83 10.39 -3.19 -12.12
C ALA A 83 11.23 -1.90 -12.22
N ASP A 84 10.86 -1.01 -13.16
CA ASP A 84 11.49 0.31 -13.28
C ASP A 84 10.99 1.26 -12.19
N ASP A 85 9.69 1.23 -11.88
CA ASP A 85 9.05 2.03 -10.84
C ASP A 85 9.65 1.75 -9.46
N VAL A 86 9.75 0.48 -9.06
CA VAL A 86 10.39 0.08 -7.80
C VAL A 86 11.86 0.52 -7.72
N ALA A 87 12.53 0.67 -8.88
CA ALA A 87 13.92 1.13 -8.92
C ALA A 87 14.08 2.66 -8.78
N LEU A 88 12.99 3.43 -8.86
CA LEU A 88 13.04 4.88 -8.70
C LEU A 88 13.29 5.25 -7.24
N THR A 89 14.12 6.28 -7.04
CA THR A 89 14.50 6.77 -5.72
C THR A 89 14.32 8.27 -5.55
N SER A 90 13.93 9.00 -6.59
CA SER A 90 13.63 10.43 -6.51
C SER A 90 12.59 10.89 -7.52
N PRO A 91 11.91 12.02 -7.28
CA PRO A 91 10.99 12.62 -8.25
C PRO A 91 11.66 12.98 -9.59
N LEU A 92 12.93 13.39 -9.55
CA LEU A 92 13.72 13.69 -10.75
C LEU A 92 13.95 12.43 -11.61
N GLU A 93 14.22 11.29 -10.98
CA GLU A 93 14.33 10.01 -11.68
C GLU A 93 12.99 9.60 -12.30
N LYS A 94 11.87 9.82 -11.60
CA LYS A 94 10.52 9.56 -12.12
C LYS A 94 10.20 10.42 -13.34
N GLU A 95 10.52 11.71 -13.29
CA GLU A 95 10.35 12.61 -14.43
C GLU A 95 11.19 12.17 -15.64
N ALA A 96 12.47 11.84 -15.41
CA ALA A 96 13.36 11.33 -16.45
C ALA A 96 12.86 9.99 -17.03
N PHE A 97 12.29 9.14 -16.18
CA PHE A 97 11.65 7.89 -16.60
C PHE A 97 10.49 8.17 -17.55
N TYR A 98 9.54 9.05 -17.18
CA TYR A 98 8.41 9.41 -18.04
C TYR A 98 8.86 10.00 -19.38
N LYS A 99 9.80 10.95 -19.36
CA LYS A 99 10.34 11.55 -20.59
C LYS A 99 10.98 10.52 -21.52
N ARG A 100 11.49 9.40 -20.99
CA ARG A 100 12.06 8.31 -21.78
C ARG A 100 10.99 7.37 -22.32
N VAL A 101 10.11 6.85 -21.45
CA VAL A 101 9.14 5.79 -21.83
C VAL A 101 7.88 6.34 -22.50
N MET A 102 7.68 7.65 -22.43
CA MET A 102 6.59 8.39 -23.07
C MET A 102 7.13 9.51 -23.96
N ALA A 103 8.31 9.36 -24.56
CA ALA A 103 8.74 10.30 -25.60
C ALA A 103 7.80 10.21 -26.82
N PRO A 104 7.64 11.30 -27.61
CA PRO A 104 6.79 11.28 -28.80
C PRO A 104 7.09 10.08 -29.71
N GLY A 105 6.05 9.30 -30.04
CA GLY A 105 6.16 8.10 -30.87
C GLY A 105 6.64 6.82 -30.17
N VAL A 106 6.96 6.85 -28.87
CA VAL A 106 7.34 5.65 -28.09
C VAL A 106 6.10 4.85 -27.67
N LEU A 107 5.04 5.53 -27.22
CA LEU A 107 3.78 4.86 -26.93
C LEU A 107 3.00 4.62 -28.24
N PRO A 108 2.52 3.40 -28.51
CA PRO A 108 1.80 3.08 -29.74
C PRO A 108 0.39 3.68 -29.81
N GLY A 109 -0.10 4.26 -28.71
CA GLY A 109 -1.42 4.89 -28.60
C GLY A 109 -1.86 5.05 -27.14
N PRO A 110 -3.11 5.48 -26.90
CA PRO A 110 -3.67 5.60 -25.56
C PRO A 110 -3.62 4.29 -24.78
N ARG A 111 -3.33 4.39 -23.47
CA ARG A 111 -3.29 3.23 -22.57
C ARG A 111 -3.79 3.64 -21.20
N GLY A 112 -4.77 2.91 -20.67
CA GLY A 112 -5.44 3.27 -19.43
C GLY A 112 -6.06 4.67 -19.52
N SER A 113 -5.74 5.51 -18.55
CA SER A 113 -6.20 6.89 -18.44
C SER A 113 -5.34 7.89 -19.23
N VAL A 114 -4.19 7.46 -19.76
CA VAL A 114 -3.31 8.29 -20.60
C VAL A 114 -3.85 8.35 -22.02
N LYS A 115 -4.19 9.56 -22.45
CA LYS A 115 -4.72 9.92 -23.77
C LYS A 115 -4.03 11.21 -24.22
N ASP A 116 -4.26 11.61 -25.47
CA ASP A 116 -3.89 12.93 -25.99
C ASP A 116 -4.78 13.98 -25.33
N HIS A 117 -4.40 14.38 -24.11
CA HIS A 117 -5.16 15.31 -23.27
C HIS A 117 -4.92 16.76 -23.73
N ASN A 118 -3.74 17.03 -24.31
CA ASN A 118 -3.39 18.36 -24.81
C ASN A 118 -3.88 18.65 -26.24
N GLY A 119 -4.32 17.62 -26.99
CA GLY A 119 -4.86 17.72 -28.34
C GLY A 119 -3.80 17.95 -29.43
N ASP A 120 -2.53 17.62 -29.18
CA ASP A 120 -1.43 17.84 -30.13
C ASP A 120 -1.22 16.68 -31.13
N GLY A 121 -2.03 15.62 -31.03
CA GLY A 121 -1.99 14.45 -31.89
C GLY A 121 -0.94 13.40 -31.46
N SER A 122 -0.25 13.62 -30.33
CA SER A 122 0.75 12.72 -29.74
C SER A 122 0.30 12.31 -28.33
N VAL A 123 0.38 11.02 -28.00
CA VAL A 123 0.22 10.54 -26.62
C VAL A 123 1.61 10.43 -26.00
N ASP A 124 2.01 11.43 -25.22
CA ASP A 124 3.37 11.56 -24.70
C ASP A 124 3.44 12.19 -23.29
N TRP A 125 4.65 12.38 -22.76
CA TRP A 125 4.83 12.89 -21.40
C TRP A 125 4.24 14.29 -21.16
N LYS A 126 3.97 15.09 -22.21
CA LYS A 126 3.37 16.42 -22.07
C LYS A 126 1.92 16.34 -21.60
N ASP A 127 1.22 15.26 -21.95
CA ASP A 127 -0.16 15.03 -21.50
C ASP A 127 -0.28 15.00 -19.97
N LEU A 128 0.78 14.54 -19.29
CA LEU A 128 0.84 14.46 -17.82
C LEU A 128 0.81 15.83 -17.12
N SER A 129 1.07 16.90 -17.88
CA SER A 129 1.10 18.28 -17.41
C SER A 129 -0.12 19.12 -17.84
N PHE A 130 -1.06 18.52 -18.59
CA PHE A 130 -2.23 19.24 -19.08
C PHE A 130 -3.21 19.64 -17.96
N HIS A 131 -3.59 18.67 -17.13
CA HIS A 131 -4.52 18.88 -16.01
C HIS A 131 -3.84 19.62 -14.85
N LYS A 132 -4.56 20.54 -14.19
CA LYS A 132 -4.06 21.36 -13.09
C LYS A 132 -4.85 21.11 -11.80
N GLU A 133 -4.13 20.89 -10.70
CA GLU A 133 -4.77 20.91 -9.38
C GLU A 133 -5.19 22.33 -9.01
N ARG A 134 -6.25 22.44 -8.20
CA ARG A 134 -6.86 23.70 -7.81
C ARG A 134 -7.13 23.73 -6.31
N ILE A 135 -6.99 24.92 -5.73
CA ILE A 135 -7.36 25.20 -4.36
C ILE A 135 -8.50 26.20 -4.39
N TYR A 136 -9.61 25.87 -3.74
CA TYR A 136 -10.77 26.76 -3.64
C TYR A 136 -10.90 27.33 -2.23
N LYS A 137 -11.35 28.58 -2.13
CA LYS A 137 -11.82 29.21 -0.89
C LYS A 137 -13.34 29.33 -0.97
N ILE A 138 -14.02 28.75 0.00
CA ILE A 138 -15.48 28.70 0.10
C ILE A 138 -15.90 29.46 1.35
N VAL A 139 -16.92 30.32 1.22
CA VAL A 139 -17.36 31.23 2.29
C VAL A 139 -18.89 31.24 2.36
N ASP A 140 -19.39 31.34 3.59
CA ASP A 140 -20.76 31.74 3.92
C ASP A 140 -20.74 33.26 4.19
N THR A 141 -21.20 34.07 3.23
CA THR A 141 -21.08 35.52 3.32
C THR A 141 -22.19 36.19 4.13
N ASP A 142 -23.35 35.52 4.30
CA ASP A 142 -24.49 36.04 5.05
C ASP A 142 -24.62 35.44 6.47
N GLY A 143 -23.83 34.40 6.79
CA GLY A 143 -23.78 33.75 8.09
C GLY A 143 -24.96 32.84 8.38
N ASN A 144 -25.69 32.38 7.34
CA ASN A 144 -26.86 31.52 7.50
C ASN A 144 -26.52 30.05 7.81
N GLY A 145 -25.24 29.69 7.82
CA GLY A 145 -24.74 28.33 8.07
C GLY A 145 -24.55 27.48 6.82
N VAL A 146 -24.70 28.06 5.62
CA VAL A 146 -24.53 27.44 4.31
C VAL A 146 -23.69 28.36 3.44
N ALA A 147 -22.67 27.81 2.77
CA ALA A 147 -21.82 28.59 1.88
C ALA A 147 -22.58 29.10 0.65
N ASP A 148 -22.26 30.33 0.24
CA ASP A 148 -22.87 31.04 -0.89
C ASP A 148 -21.85 31.58 -1.90
N LYS A 149 -20.53 31.52 -1.58
CA LYS A 149 -19.45 31.97 -2.46
C LYS A 149 -18.31 30.95 -2.54
N MET A 150 -17.82 30.70 -3.75
CA MET A 150 -16.59 29.94 -4.03
C MET A 150 -15.65 30.76 -4.91
N THR A 151 -14.37 30.82 -4.52
CA THR A 151 -13.30 31.54 -5.23
C THR A 151 -12.16 30.57 -5.53
N LEU A 152 -11.58 30.63 -6.73
CA LEU A 152 -10.34 29.91 -7.05
C LEU A 152 -9.18 30.60 -6.33
N PHE A 153 -8.72 30.02 -5.24
CA PHE A 153 -7.66 30.58 -4.40
C PHE A 153 -6.28 30.40 -5.02
N ALA A 154 -5.99 29.24 -5.62
CA ALA A 154 -4.74 28.98 -6.32
C ALA A 154 -4.87 27.86 -7.36
N GLU A 155 -4.01 27.89 -8.39
CA GLU A 155 -3.86 26.82 -9.39
C GLU A 155 -2.39 26.62 -9.82
N GLY A 156 -2.11 25.63 -10.68
CA GLY A 156 -0.81 25.48 -11.33
C GLY A 156 0.16 24.48 -10.67
N PHE A 157 -0.36 23.41 -10.05
CA PHE A 157 0.43 22.29 -9.52
C PHE A 157 0.43 21.10 -10.50
N ASN A 158 1.02 21.29 -11.68
CA ASN A 158 0.92 20.37 -12.82
C ASN A 158 2.27 20.00 -13.47
N ALA A 159 3.36 20.03 -12.71
CA ALA A 159 4.65 19.60 -13.23
C ALA A 159 4.63 18.11 -13.65
N VAL A 160 5.47 17.73 -14.62
CA VAL A 160 5.59 16.33 -15.05
C VAL A 160 6.07 15.49 -13.87
N GLY A 161 5.36 14.40 -13.57
CA GLY A 161 5.66 13.56 -12.41
C GLY A 161 5.21 14.11 -11.06
N ALA A 162 4.60 15.31 -11.01
CA ALA A 162 3.93 15.79 -9.83
C ALA A 162 2.67 14.97 -9.52
N GLY A 163 2.42 14.70 -8.25
CA GLY A 163 1.23 14.00 -7.76
C GLY A 163 0.01 14.93 -7.64
N ILE A 164 -1.05 14.42 -7.00
CA ILE A 164 -2.26 15.21 -6.72
C ILE A 164 -2.05 16.15 -5.53
N ALA A 165 -2.86 17.22 -5.45
CA ALA A 165 -2.94 18.07 -4.27
C ALA A 165 -3.92 17.44 -3.28
N ALA A 166 -3.43 16.82 -2.21
CA ALA A 166 -4.25 15.95 -1.36
C ALA A 166 -4.10 16.17 0.15
N GLY A 167 -3.53 17.30 0.55
CA GLY A 167 -3.46 17.75 1.93
C GLY A 167 -3.46 19.27 1.98
N ILE A 168 -4.18 19.82 2.96
CA ILE A 168 -4.32 21.26 3.13
C ILE A 168 -4.40 21.63 4.60
N LEU A 169 -3.76 22.74 4.98
CA LEU A 169 -3.82 23.27 6.35
C LEU A 169 -3.77 24.79 6.32
N TYR A 170 -4.74 25.43 6.97
CA TYR A 170 -4.66 26.85 7.28
C TYR A 170 -3.94 27.05 8.61
N HIS A 171 -2.93 27.93 8.63
CA HIS A 171 -2.22 28.32 9.84
C HIS A 171 -1.61 29.72 9.70
N ASP A 172 -1.96 30.64 10.62
CA ASP A 172 -1.36 31.97 10.74
C ASP A 172 -1.37 32.81 9.43
N GLY A 173 -2.51 32.79 8.74
CA GLY A 173 -2.70 33.48 7.46
C GLY A 173 -2.03 32.79 6.26
N TRP A 174 -1.46 31.60 6.44
CA TRP A 174 -0.93 30.77 5.36
C TRP A 174 -1.82 29.56 5.10
N VAL A 175 -1.96 29.18 3.84
CA VAL A 175 -2.57 27.94 3.39
C VAL A 175 -1.45 27.02 2.88
N TYR A 176 -1.17 25.98 3.64
CA TYR A 176 -0.21 24.94 3.29
C TYR A 176 -0.88 23.92 2.38
N VAL A 177 -0.19 23.49 1.33
CA VAL A 177 -0.70 22.54 0.34
C VAL A 177 0.36 21.49 0.04
N THR A 178 0.02 20.22 0.22
CA THR A 178 0.85 19.12 -0.28
C THR A 178 0.50 18.85 -1.75
N ALA A 179 1.48 18.98 -2.63
CA ALA A 179 1.36 18.61 -4.04
C ALA A 179 2.72 18.12 -4.51
N GLN A 180 2.90 16.79 -4.54
CA GLN A 180 4.19 16.17 -4.85
C GLN A 180 4.82 16.80 -6.10
N PRO A 181 6.13 17.07 -6.14
CA PRO A 181 7.12 16.68 -5.13
C PRO A 181 7.28 17.64 -3.95
N ASP A 182 6.34 18.58 -3.79
CA ASP A 182 6.54 19.77 -2.96
C ASP A 182 5.47 19.92 -1.85
N LEU A 183 5.90 20.51 -0.74
CA LEU A 183 5.03 21.18 0.22
C LEU A 183 5.11 22.68 -0.01
N TRP A 184 3.99 23.30 -0.36
CA TRP A 184 3.86 24.74 -0.59
C TRP A 184 3.19 25.42 0.60
N ARG A 185 3.48 26.72 0.80
CA ARG A 185 2.62 27.62 1.56
C ARG A 185 2.20 28.82 0.71
N LEU A 186 0.94 29.17 0.80
CA LEU A 186 0.27 30.18 -0.02
C LEU A 186 -0.33 31.26 0.87
N LYS A 187 -0.33 32.51 0.41
CA LYS A 187 -0.93 33.62 1.15
C LYS A 187 -1.59 34.60 0.19
N ASP A 188 -2.72 35.11 0.65
CA ASP A 188 -3.45 36.24 0.08
C ASP A 188 -3.07 37.47 0.92
N THR A 189 -2.28 38.38 0.35
CA THR A 189 -1.73 39.55 1.04
C THR A 189 -2.55 40.81 0.85
N ASP A 190 -3.46 40.85 -0.13
CA ASP A 190 -4.30 42.02 -0.44
C ASP A 190 -5.80 41.84 -0.07
N GLY A 191 -6.20 40.61 0.27
CA GLY A 191 -7.52 40.26 0.77
C GLY A 191 -8.57 40.03 -0.32
N ASP A 192 -8.16 39.84 -1.58
CA ASP A 192 -9.10 39.61 -2.69
C ASP A 192 -9.67 38.18 -2.74
N GLY A 193 -9.14 37.26 -1.93
CA GLY A 193 -9.53 35.87 -1.86
C GLY A 193 -8.71 34.93 -2.78
N VAL A 194 -7.62 35.42 -3.38
CA VAL A 194 -6.69 34.70 -4.25
C VAL A 194 -5.28 34.80 -3.66
N ALA A 195 -4.51 33.71 -3.72
CA ALA A 195 -3.13 33.74 -3.28
C ALA A 195 -2.23 34.48 -4.28
N ASP A 196 -1.54 35.51 -3.81
CA ASP A 196 -0.55 36.29 -4.55
C ASP A 196 0.89 35.97 -4.13
N LEU A 197 1.07 35.28 -2.99
CA LEU A 197 2.36 34.77 -2.52
C LEU A 197 2.38 33.24 -2.46
N LYS A 198 3.40 32.63 -3.06
CA LYS A 198 3.64 31.17 -3.08
C LYS A 198 5.09 30.85 -2.74
N GLU A 199 5.30 30.06 -1.69
CA GLU A 199 6.64 29.71 -1.21
C GLU A 199 6.81 28.20 -1.03
N LEU A 200 7.99 27.70 -1.43
CA LEU A 200 8.38 26.31 -1.24
C LEU A 200 8.84 26.09 0.21
N VAL A 201 8.21 25.12 0.89
CA VAL A 201 8.56 24.73 2.26
C VAL A 201 9.60 23.62 2.24
N VAL A 202 9.28 22.49 1.58
CA VAL A 202 10.14 21.30 1.43
C VAL A 202 9.85 20.62 0.08
N THR A 203 10.86 20.02 -0.54
CA THR A 203 10.74 19.23 -1.79
C THR A 203 11.46 17.89 -1.67
N GLY A 204 11.17 16.95 -2.57
CA GLY A 204 11.82 15.63 -2.66
C GLY A 204 10.88 14.44 -2.43
N PHE A 205 9.56 14.65 -2.60
CA PHE A 205 8.53 13.64 -2.33
C PHE A 205 8.00 12.96 -3.59
N GLY A 206 7.67 11.67 -3.51
CA GLY A 206 7.00 10.93 -4.57
C GLY A 206 7.96 10.40 -5.63
N ALA A 207 8.84 9.47 -5.25
CA ALA A 207 9.73 8.79 -6.18
C ALA A 207 9.01 7.79 -7.09
N HIS A 208 7.97 7.13 -6.59
CA HIS A 208 7.24 6.11 -7.33
C HIS A 208 5.99 6.65 -8.05
N ILE A 209 5.59 5.92 -9.09
CA ILE A 209 4.27 5.97 -9.71
C ILE A 209 3.27 5.36 -8.74
N ALA A 210 3.52 4.12 -8.29
CA ALA A 210 2.69 3.39 -7.32
C ALA A 210 1.17 3.49 -7.60
N TYR A 211 0.34 3.32 -6.57
CA TYR A 211 -1.11 3.45 -6.69
C TYR A 211 -1.48 4.93 -6.67
N ALA A 212 -2.34 5.35 -7.62
CA ALA A 212 -2.78 6.74 -7.71
C ALA A 212 -3.62 7.13 -6.49
N GLY A 213 -3.24 8.21 -5.81
CA GLY A 213 -3.82 8.66 -4.54
C GLY A 213 -3.08 8.19 -3.29
N HIS A 214 -1.91 7.54 -3.40
CA HIS A 214 -0.98 7.31 -2.28
C HIS A 214 0.03 8.47 -2.16
N ASP A 215 -0.49 9.68 -2.25
CA ASP A 215 0.28 10.90 -2.40
C ASP A 215 0.70 11.47 -1.03
N MET A 216 1.00 12.77 -0.98
CA MET A 216 1.22 13.48 0.28
C MET A 216 -0.11 13.98 0.84
N HIS A 217 -0.38 13.69 2.11
CA HIS A 217 -1.68 13.91 2.76
C HIS A 217 -1.53 14.51 4.17
N GLY A 218 -2.67 14.75 4.83
CA GLY A 218 -2.75 14.82 6.30
C GLY A 218 -1.98 15.95 6.98
N LEU A 219 -1.91 17.13 6.35
CA LEU A 219 -1.31 18.31 6.97
C LEU A 219 -2.01 18.64 8.30
N ARG A 220 -1.24 18.69 9.39
CA ARG A 220 -1.75 18.94 10.73
C ARG A 220 -0.78 19.78 11.56
N LEU A 221 -1.32 20.73 12.31
CA LEU A 221 -0.54 21.41 13.35
C LEU A 221 -0.42 20.51 14.58
N GLY A 222 0.82 20.19 14.96
CA GLY A 222 1.14 19.45 16.17
C GLY A 222 0.98 20.32 17.43
N PRO A 223 0.71 19.73 18.60
CA PRO A 223 0.65 20.48 19.86
C PRO A 223 1.99 21.12 20.27
N ASP A 224 3.08 20.69 19.66
CA ASP A 224 4.44 21.22 19.80
C ASP A 224 4.72 22.41 18.86
N GLY A 225 3.75 22.83 18.05
CA GLY A 225 3.81 23.97 17.13
C GLY A 225 4.42 23.68 15.77
N ARG A 226 4.82 22.44 15.50
CA ARG A 226 5.33 22.02 14.19
C ARG A 226 4.20 21.61 13.26
N ILE A 227 4.44 21.70 11.96
CA ILE A 227 3.53 21.18 10.94
C ILE A 227 3.95 19.74 10.65
N TYR A 228 2.98 18.83 10.68
CA TYR A 228 3.11 17.42 10.35
C TYR A 228 2.36 17.10 9.06
N TRP A 229 2.84 16.12 8.32
CA TRP A 229 2.14 15.57 7.15
C TRP A 229 2.62 14.14 6.90
N THR A 230 1.90 13.45 6.02
CA THR A 230 2.23 12.08 5.65
C THR A 230 2.52 11.96 4.16
N ILE A 231 3.13 10.84 3.79
CA ILE A 231 3.15 10.36 2.41
C ILE A 231 2.82 8.87 2.40
N GLY A 232 2.12 8.43 1.36
CA GLY A 232 2.01 7.01 1.04
C GLY A 232 3.32 6.40 0.53
N ASP A 233 3.21 5.21 -0.02
CA ASP A 233 4.33 4.36 -0.42
C ASP A 233 5.04 4.81 -1.71
N LYS A 234 4.74 6.04 -2.16
CA LYS A 234 5.53 6.77 -3.15
C LYS A 234 6.86 7.29 -2.60
N GLY A 235 6.99 7.40 -1.27
CA GLY A 235 8.22 7.64 -0.54
C GLY A 235 8.92 8.98 -0.78
N SER A 236 10.07 9.17 -0.14
CA SER A 236 10.75 10.46 -0.02
C SER A 236 12.27 10.38 -0.12
N ASN A 237 12.87 11.41 -0.71
CA ASN A 237 14.31 11.61 -0.84
C ASN A 237 14.57 13.11 -0.71
N VAL A 238 14.74 13.57 0.54
CA VAL A 238 14.70 14.97 0.92
C VAL A 238 16.05 15.41 1.44
N THR A 239 16.51 16.57 0.97
CA THR A 239 17.60 17.32 1.61
C THR A 239 16.98 18.51 2.34
N SER A 240 17.14 18.58 3.67
CA SER A 240 16.60 19.68 4.46
C SER A 240 17.30 21.00 4.16
N LYS A 241 16.71 22.11 4.62
CA LYS A 241 17.33 23.45 4.50
C LYS A 241 18.68 23.54 5.21
N GLU A 242 18.90 22.70 6.22
CA GLU A 242 20.17 22.56 6.96
C GLU A 242 21.17 21.62 6.29
N GLY A 243 20.84 21.04 5.13
CA GLY A 243 21.72 20.17 4.36
C GLY A 243 21.74 18.70 4.83
N LYS A 244 20.82 18.29 5.71
CA LYS A 244 20.70 16.88 6.11
C LYS A 244 19.93 16.09 5.05
N HIS A 245 20.46 14.94 4.68
CA HIS A 245 19.85 14.05 3.68
C HIS A 245 19.03 12.93 4.35
N PHE A 246 17.79 12.77 3.92
CA PHE A 246 16.85 11.77 4.40
C PHE A 246 16.39 10.90 3.22
N PHE A 247 16.71 9.60 3.29
CA PHE A 247 16.53 8.66 2.17
C PHE A 247 15.55 7.53 2.54
N TYR A 248 14.28 7.72 2.18
CA TYR A 248 13.19 6.77 2.41
C TYR A 248 12.34 6.58 1.12
N PRO A 249 12.95 6.18 -0.01
CA PRO A 249 12.27 6.19 -1.29
C PRO A 249 11.12 5.19 -1.39
N HIS A 250 11.17 4.09 -0.64
CA HIS A 250 10.30 2.92 -0.84
C HIS A 250 9.25 2.73 0.27
N SER A 251 8.97 3.71 1.11
CA SER A 251 7.97 3.58 2.18
C SER A 251 7.23 4.88 2.45
N GLY A 252 6.00 4.76 2.93
CA GLY A 252 5.27 5.86 3.53
C GLY A 252 5.88 6.28 4.86
N ALA A 253 5.65 7.53 5.23
CA ALA A 253 6.28 8.15 6.37
C ALA A 253 5.43 9.31 6.94
N VAL A 254 5.73 9.65 8.19
CA VAL A 254 5.25 10.87 8.85
C VAL A 254 6.43 11.83 8.96
N PHE A 255 6.22 13.07 8.55
CA PHE A 255 7.22 14.13 8.61
C PHE A 255 6.78 15.23 9.54
N ARG A 256 7.73 16.06 9.98
CA ARG A 256 7.45 17.34 10.63
C ARG A 256 8.52 18.39 10.31
N SER A 257 8.14 19.65 10.40
CA SER A 257 9.07 20.80 10.37
C SER A 257 8.48 22.00 11.10
N GLU A 258 9.30 23.03 11.35
CA GLU A 258 8.77 24.35 11.70
C GLU A 258 7.94 24.91 10.51
N PRO A 259 7.03 25.88 10.73
CA PRO A 259 6.13 26.39 9.69
C PRO A 259 6.82 27.02 8.46
N ASP A 260 8.10 27.37 8.57
CA ASP A 260 8.94 27.86 7.48
C ASP A 260 9.74 26.75 6.77
N GLY A 261 9.62 25.48 7.19
CA GLY A 261 10.33 24.33 6.64
C GLY A 261 11.71 24.07 7.25
N SER A 262 12.17 24.90 8.18
CA SER A 262 13.38 24.60 8.96
C SER A 262 13.13 23.44 9.95
N GLY A 263 14.21 22.78 10.38
CA GLY A 263 14.14 21.67 11.32
C GLY A 263 13.34 20.47 10.79
N PHE A 264 13.43 20.20 9.48
CA PHE A 264 12.76 19.05 8.86
C PHE A 264 13.24 17.73 9.45
N GLU A 265 12.29 16.84 9.75
CA GLU A 265 12.54 15.51 10.27
C GLU A 265 11.60 14.47 9.65
N VAL A 266 12.14 13.26 9.45
CA VAL A 266 11.32 12.05 9.29
C VAL A 266 10.98 11.54 10.69
N PHE A 267 9.74 11.75 11.13
CA PHE A 267 9.29 11.35 12.45
C PHE A 267 9.15 9.83 12.55
N ALA A 268 8.59 9.18 11.54
CA ALA A 268 8.46 7.73 11.45
C ALA A 268 8.38 7.28 9.98
N SER A 269 8.61 6.00 9.72
CA SER A 269 8.61 5.43 8.36
C SER A 269 7.99 4.03 8.30
N GLY A 270 7.97 3.41 7.12
CA GLY A 270 7.48 2.04 6.96
C GLY A 270 5.96 1.92 6.96
N LEU A 271 5.26 3.02 6.72
CA LEU A 271 3.81 3.05 6.52
C LEU A 271 3.50 2.75 5.04
N ARG A 272 2.26 2.36 4.73
CA ARG A 272 1.81 2.21 3.34
C ARG A 272 1.17 3.49 2.82
N ASN A 273 0.08 3.93 3.41
CA ASN A 273 -0.66 5.13 3.06
C ASN A 273 -1.53 5.59 4.24
N VAL A 274 -0.91 6.06 5.32
CA VAL A 274 -1.65 6.77 6.38
C VAL A 274 -2.05 8.13 5.84
N GLN A 275 -3.30 8.27 5.39
CA GLN A 275 -3.76 9.53 4.80
C GLN A 275 -3.76 10.68 5.82
N GLU A 276 -4.32 10.46 7.00
CA GLU A 276 -4.37 11.48 8.06
C GLU A 276 -3.93 10.92 9.41
N ILE A 277 -3.35 11.79 10.23
CA ILE A 277 -2.96 11.48 11.60
C ILE A 277 -3.75 12.36 12.58
N ALA A 278 -3.98 11.83 13.77
CA ALA A 278 -4.61 12.56 14.87
C ALA A 278 -3.73 12.51 16.13
N PHE A 279 -3.76 13.60 16.90
CA PHE A 279 -3.13 13.70 18.21
C PHE A 279 -4.17 13.47 19.30
N ASP A 280 -3.83 12.67 20.30
CA ASP A 280 -4.57 12.67 21.57
C ASP A 280 -4.13 13.83 22.49
N ASP A 281 -4.76 13.93 23.67
CA ASP A 281 -4.44 14.98 24.65
C ASP A 281 -3.01 14.90 25.21
N LEU A 282 -2.31 13.78 24.98
CA LEU A 282 -0.93 13.53 25.41
C LEU A 282 0.07 13.64 24.24
N GLY A 283 -0.40 14.07 23.06
CA GLY A 283 0.40 14.20 21.86
C GLY A 283 0.90 12.87 21.30
N ASN A 284 0.20 11.76 21.56
CA ASN A 284 0.45 10.49 20.88
C ASN A 284 -0.14 10.57 19.46
N ILE A 285 0.59 10.05 18.47
CA ILE A 285 0.17 10.08 17.05
C ILE A 285 -0.49 8.75 16.69
N ILE A 286 -1.75 8.84 16.28
CA ILE A 286 -2.54 7.71 15.80
C ILE A 286 -2.88 7.94 14.33
N GLY A 287 -2.88 6.87 13.54
CA GLY A 287 -3.32 6.88 12.15
C GLY A 287 -3.92 5.54 11.75
N VAL A 288 -4.55 5.49 10.58
CA VAL A 288 -5.03 4.26 9.96
C VAL A 288 -4.34 4.11 8.62
N ASP A 289 -3.62 3.00 8.47
CA ASP A 289 -2.75 2.70 7.35
C ASP A 289 -3.38 1.66 6.42
N ASN A 290 -3.15 1.78 5.12
CA ASN A 290 -3.69 0.83 4.15
C ASN A 290 -3.00 -0.56 4.21
N ASP A 291 -3.67 -1.60 3.71
CA ASP A 291 -3.19 -3.01 3.63
C ASP A 291 -2.45 -3.32 2.32
N ALA A 292 -2.04 -4.53 1.93
CA ALA A 292 -1.43 -4.80 0.61
C ALA A 292 -2.43 -5.22 -0.49
N ASP A 293 -3.73 -5.04 -0.27
CA ASP A 293 -4.80 -5.61 -1.10
C ASP A 293 -4.66 -7.14 -1.27
N GLN A 294 -4.13 -7.85 -0.26
CA GLN A 294 -3.91 -9.30 -0.31
C GLN A 294 -5.03 -10.08 0.41
N PRO A 295 -5.29 -11.33 0.01
CA PRO A 295 -6.29 -12.16 0.68
C PRO A 295 -6.06 -12.25 2.20
N LYS A 296 -7.13 -11.99 2.97
CA LYS A 296 -7.20 -12.03 4.45
C LYS A 296 -6.52 -10.86 5.17
N GLU A 297 -5.87 -9.96 4.45
CA GLU A 297 -5.36 -8.74 5.05
C GLU A 297 -6.49 -7.75 5.31
N ARG A 298 -6.21 -6.75 6.15
CA ARG A 298 -7.03 -5.58 6.42
C ARG A 298 -6.14 -4.41 6.78
N GLU A 299 -6.68 -3.21 6.65
CA GLU A 299 -6.05 -1.97 7.06
C GLU A 299 -5.70 -1.97 8.55
N ARG A 300 -4.85 -1.03 8.94
CA ARG A 300 -4.05 -1.13 10.16
C ARG A 300 -4.16 0.13 10.99
N LEU A 301 -4.77 0.04 12.17
CA LEU A 301 -4.69 1.11 13.16
C LEU A 301 -3.28 1.12 13.77
N VAL A 302 -2.55 2.22 13.63
CA VAL A 302 -1.15 2.34 14.04
C VAL A 302 -0.95 3.38 15.13
N TYR A 303 -0.10 3.05 16.11
CA TYR A 303 0.44 4.00 17.08
C TYR A 303 1.87 4.35 16.65
N VAL A 304 2.03 5.57 16.15
CA VAL A 304 3.26 6.06 15.53
C VAL A 304 4.12 6.74 16.58
N VAL A 305 5.34 6.24 16.76
CA VAL A 305 6.30 6.74 17.75
C VAL A 305 7.54 7.25 17.02
N GLU A 306 8.21 8.24 17.60
CA GLU A 306 9.40 8.82 17.01
C GLU A 306 10.46 7.76 16.67
N GLY A 307 10.92 7.78 15.43
CA GLY A 307 11.88 6.84 14.86
C GLY A 307 11.32 5.45 14.55
N SER A 308 10.03 5.17 14.72
CA SER A 308 9.47 3.84 14.46
C SER A 308 9.46 3.49 12.97
N ASP A 309 9.52 2.19 12.68
CA ASP A 309 9.31 1.61 11.35
C ASP A 309 8.19 0.56 11.45
N THR A 310 7.11 0.74 10.71
CA THR A 310 5.95 -0.18 10.71
C THR A 310 6.01 -1.27 9.63
N GLY A 311 7.16 -1.40 8.96
CA GLY A 311 7.56 -2.57 8.18
C GLY A 311 7.19 -2.59 6.70
N TRP A 312 6.37 -1.65 6.21
CA TRP A 312 5.97 -1.59 4.79
C TRP A 312 7.13 -1.17 3.88
N ARG A 313 7.20 -1.78 2.70
CA ARG A 313 7.94 -1.26 1.55
C ARG A 313 7.11 -1.43 0.28
N ASN A 314 7.20 -0.46 -0.64
CA ASN A 314 6.46 -0.41 -1.90
C ASN A 314 6.52 -1.74 -2.68
N GLN A 315 7.71 -2.35 -2.78
CA GLN A 315 7.91 -3.61 -3.50
C GLN A 315 7.13 -4.81 -2.95
N HIS A 316 6.65 -4.75 -1.70
CA HIS A 316 5.80 -5.81 -1.13
C HIS A 316 4.51 -5.97 -1.93
N GLN A 317 3.95 -4.88 -2.46
CA GLN A 317 2.75 -4.87 -3.29
C GLN A 317 2.88 -5.82 -4.48
N TYR A 318 4.05 -5.85 -5.12
CA TYR A 318 4.27 -6.60 -6.36
C TYR A 318 4.78 -8.03 -6.13
N MET A 319 5.26 -8.32 -4.93
CA MET A 319 5.67 -9.66 -4.52
C MET A 319 4.48 -10.53 -4.05
N LYS A 320 3.28 -9.95 -3.90
CA LYS A 320 2.03 -10.63 -3.51
C LYS A 320 2.23 -11.48 -2.24
N LEU A 321 1.74 -12.72 -2.23
CA LEU A 321 1.90 -13.69 -1.15
C LEU A 321 3.35 -14.12 -0.89
N ASN A 322 4.27 -13.88 -1.84
CA ASN A 322 5.70 -14.17 -1.65
C ASN A 322 6.46 -13.04 -0.95
N SER A 323 5.82 -11.88 -0.74
CA SER A 323 6.40 -10.76 0.00
C SER A 323 6.75 -11.16 1.44
N ARG A 324 7.80 -10.53 2.00
CA ARG A 324 8.10 -10.68 3.43
C ARG A 324 6.97 -10.16 4.32
N TRP A 325 6.26 -9.14 3.84
CA TRP A 325 5.03 -8.63 4.45
C TRP A 325 4.03 -9.73 4.80
N MET A 326 3.68 -10.55 3.80
CA MET A 326 2.74 -11.66 3.99
C MET A 326 3.39 -12.87 4.68
N ARG A 327 4.61 -13.26 4.29
CA ARG A 327 5.27 -14.47 4.81
C ARG A 327 5.70 -14.36 6.27
N GLU A 328 5.97 -13.15 6.74
CA GLU A 328 6.47 -12.87 8.10
C GLU A 328 5.43 -12.14 8.97
N ASN A 329 4.16 -12.10 8.53
CA ASN A 329 3.03 -11.56 9.28
C ASN A 329 3.23 -10.12 9.78
N ILE A 330 3.94 -9.28 9.02
CA ILE A 330 4.25 -7.89 9.39
C ILE A 330 2.97 -7.05 9.52
N TRP A 331 1.94 -7.41 8.75
CA TRP A 331 0.62 -6.77 8.75
C TRP A 331 -0.25 -7.09 9.97
N GLN A 332 0.11 -8.08 10.80
CA GLN A 332 -0.71 -8.49 11.94
C GLN A 332 -0.32 -7.75 13.22
N PRO A 333 -1.27 -7.60 14.18
CA PRO A 333 -0.94 -7.15 15.52
C PRO A 333 0.12 -8.05 16.19
N ASN A 334 0.69 -7.55 17.28
CA ASN A 334 1.76 -8.24 18.02
C ASN A 334 1.39 -9.70 18.37
N GLY A 335 2.34 -10.61 18.20
CA GLY A 335 2.22 -12.01 18.63
C GLY A 335 2.04 -13.02 17.50
N ALA A 336 2.03 -12.58 16.24
CA ALA A 336 2.01 -13.50 15.11
C ALA A 336 3.37 -14.21 14.94
N PRO A 337 3.41 -15.46 14.44
CA PRO A 337 4.65 -16.21 14.31
C PRO A 337 5.60 -15.57 13.29
N ASN A 338 6.90 -15.63 13.59
CA ASN A 338 8.00 -15.16 12.75
C ASN A 338 8.04 -13.63 12.49
N GLN A 339 7.24 -12.83 13.21
CA GLN A 339 7.26 -11.37 13.07
C GLN A 339 8.67 -10.80 13.32
N PRO A 340 9.16 -9.88 12.48
CA PRO A 340 10.40 -9.17 12.74
C PRO A 340 10.30 -8.32 14.01
N LEU A 341 11.32 -8.38 14.86
CA LEU A 341 11.35 -7.63 16.12
C LEU A 341 11.76 -6.17 15.93
N CYS A 342 12.36 -5.82 14.79
CA CYS A 342 12.77 -4.47 14.46
C CYS A 342 11.63 -3.50 14.13
N TYR A 343 10.41 -4.00 13.90
CA TYR A 343 9.24 -3.18 13.56
C TYR A 343 8.27 -3.01 14.73
N THR A 344 7.50 -1.92 14.69
CA THR A 344 6.31 -1.73 15.52
C THR A 344 5.08 -2.24 14.77
N PRO A 345 4.35 -3.25 15.27
CA PRO A 345 3.16 -3.79 14.62
C PRO A 345 1.97 -2.84 14.76
N PRO A 346 0.87 -3.05 13.99
CA PRO A 346 -0.37 -2.34 14.24
C PRO A 346 -0.95 -2.64 15.62
N VAL A 347 -1.70 -1.67 16.15
CA VAL A 347 -2.53 -1.81 17.36
C VAL A 347 -3.65 -2.81 17.09
N ALA A 348 -4.32 -2.67 15.95
CA ALA A 348 -5.38 -3.56 15.50
C ALA A 348 -5.47 -3.55 13.96
N ASN A 349 -5.93 -4.65 13.39
CA ASN A 349 -6.36 -4.69 12.00
C ASN A 349 -7.81 -4.22 11.92
N TYR A 350 -8.05 -3.13 11.21
CA TYR A 350 -9.28 -2.37 11.23
C TYR A 350 -9.39 -1.45 10.00
N SER A 351 -10.64 -1.19 9.59
CA SER A 351 -11.07 -0.36 8.45
C SER A 351 -11.11 -1.10 7.10
N ASP A 352 -11.73 -0.45 6.12
CA ASP A 352 -11.69 -0.71 4.67
C ASP A 352 -11.63 0.66 3.98
N GLY A 353 -10.46 1.02 3.44
CA GLY A 353 -10.18 2.29 2.75
C GLY A 353 -10.31 3.56 3.60
N PRO A 354 -9.41 3.81 4.57
CA PRO A 354 -9.40 5.05 5.38
C PRO A 354 -9.16 6.29 4.50
N ALA A 355 -9.91 7.37 4.72
CA ALA A 355 -9.86 8.58 3.89
C ALA A 355 -9.96 9.92 4.64
N GLY A 356 -10.36 9.89 5.91
CA GLY A 356 -10.37 11.07 6.78
C GLY A 356 -10.26 10.65 8.24
N PHE A 357 -9.45 11.31 9.05
CA PHE A 357 -9.19 10.90 10.42
C PHE A 357 -9.00 12.08 11.37
N LEU A 358 -9.87 12.15 12.38
CA LEU A 358 -9.81 13.15 13.44
C LEU A 358 -9.84 12.52 14.82
N ARG A 359 -9.43 13.31 15.80
CA ARG A 359 -9.86 13.13 17.19
C ARG A 359 -10.65 14.35 17.62
N GLU A 360 -11.75 14.12 18.31
CA GLU A 360 -12.51 15.17 19.00
C GLU A 360 -11.60 15.79 20.10
N PRO A 361 -11.37 17.12 20.08
CA PRO A 361 -10.37 17.79 20.90
C PRO A 361 -10.81 18.04 22.36
N GLY A 362 -11.94 17.48 22.79
CA GLY A 362 -12.49 17.53 24.15
C GLY A 362 -13.75 18.40 24.29
N HIS A 363 -13.92 19.41 23.44
CA HIS A 363 -15.03 20.36 23.55
C HIS A 363 -15.49 21.00 22.22
N ALA A 364 -15.12 20.39 21.09
CA ALA A 364 -15.69 20.73 19.79
C ALA A 364 -17.09 20.12 19.64
N LEU A 365 -17.23 18.83 19.97
CA LEU A 365 -18.50 18.10 20.00
C LEU A 365 -18.86 17.69 21.43
N ASP A 366 -20.16 17.70 21.77
CA ASP A 366 -20.67 17.24 23.07
C ASP A 366 -21.11 15.75 23.03
N GLY A 367 -21.53 15.21 24.17
CA GLY A 367 -22.13 13.87 24.27
C GLY A 367 -21.12 12.73 24.10
N SER A 368 -21.57 11.64 23.46
CA SER A 368 -20.84 10.37 23.32
C SER A 368 -19.66 10.40 22.34
N LEU A 369 -19.48 11.50 21.60
CA LEU A 369 -18.34 11.70 20.69
C LEU A 369 -17.17 12.44 21.34
N ARG A 370 -17.35 12.98 22.54
CA ARG A 370 -16.28 13.68 23.26
C ARG A 370 -15.05 12.79 23.43
N GLY A 371 -13.90 13.28 23.00
CA GLY A 371 -12.59 12.63 23.06
C GLY A 371 -12.42 11.39 22.17
N GLN A 372 -13.41 11.06 21.32
CA GLN A 372 -13.33 9.90 20.42
C GLN A 372 -12.48 10.23 19.18
N PHE A 373 -11.85 9.20 18.62
CA PHE A 373 -11.36 9.21 17.25
C PHE A 373 -12.53 9.01 16.30
N ILE A 374 -12.47 9.67 15.14
CA ILE A 374 -13.47 9.61 14.08
C ILE A 374 -12.73 9.27 12.78
N LEU A 375 -13.21 8.25 12.07
CA LEU A 375 -12.62 7.76 10.83
C LEU A 375 -13.68 7.71 9.73
N ASP A 376 -13.42 8.43 8.63
CA ASP A 376 -14.11 8.27 7.36
C ASP A 376 -13.49 7.13 6.54
N GLN A 377 -14.36 6.26 6.03
CA GLN A 377 -14.03 5.12 5.19
C GLN A 377 -14.70 5.32 3.82
N PHE A 378 -13.86 5.50 2.80
CA PHE A 378 -14.32 5.93 1.49
C PHE A 378 -15.12 4.86 0.73
N PRO A 379 -14.64 3.60 0.57
CA PRO A 379 -15.31 2.61 -0.29
C PRO A 379 -16.72 2.22 0.17
N ASN A 380 -16.97 2.30 1.48
CA ASN A 380 -18.22 1.89 2.11
C ASN A 380 -19.05 3.08 2.63
N GLY A 381 -18.61 4.32 2.38
CA GLY A 381 -19.28 5.55 2.81
C GLY A 381 -19.60 5.58 4.30
N LYS A 382 -18.68 5.11 5.14
CA LYS A 382 -18.92 4.85 6.56
C LYS A 382 -18.04 5.74 7.43
N MET A 383 -18.63 6.31 8.47
CA MET A 383 -17.93 7.08 9.49
C MET A 383 -18.02 6.36 10.82
N ASP A 384 -16.87 5.91 11.34
CA ASP A 384 -16.77 5.24 12.63
C ASP A 384 -16.24 6.17 13.71
N ALA A 385 -16.65 5.93 14.96
CA ALA A 385 -16.02 6.49 16.14
C ALA A 385 -15.55 5.39 17.09
N PHE A 386 -14.41 5.63 17.74
CA PHE A 386 -13.84 4.74 18.75
C PHE A 386 -12.93 5.51 19.72
N ALA A 387 -12.55 4.85 20.81
CA ALA A 387 -11.54 5.35 21.73
C ALA A 387 -10.38 4.35 21.87
N LEU A 388 -9.27 4.83 22.41
CA LEU A 388 -8.11 4.03 22.76
C LEU A 388 -7.93 4.00 24.28
N GLN A 389 -7.76 2.80 24.83
CA GLN A 389 -7.39 2.61 26.23
C GLN A 389 -5.95 2.10 26.31
N PRO A 390 -5.09 2.66 27.19
CA PRO A 390 -3.74 2.16 27.39
C PRO A 390 -3.74 0.66 27.76
N ALA A 391 -2.87 -0.12 27.11
CA ALA A 391 -2.70 -1.55 27.35
C ALA A 391 -1.22 -1.94 27.18
N GLY A 392 -0.54 -2.21 28.30
CA GLY A 392 0.90 -2.48 28.30
C GLY A 392 1.71 -1.28 27.80
N ASP A 393 2.47 -1.45 26.74
CA ASP A 393 3.23 -0.40 26.05
C ASP A 393 2.49 0.20 24.83
N SER A 394 1.22 -0.16 24.65
CA SER A 394 0.38 0.23 23.51
C SER A 394 -1.04 0.59 23.94
N PHE A 395 -2.01 0.38 23.05
CA PHE A 395 -3.43 0.65 23.26
C PHE A 395 -4.30 -0.55 22.87
N THR A 396 -5.53 -0.56 23.38
CA THR A 396 -6.63 -1.38 22.87
C THR A 396 -7.72 -0.45 22.33
N MET A 397 -8.23 -0.75 21.14
CA MET A 397 -9.39 -0.06 20.58
C MET A 397 -10.67 -0.49 21.29
N VAL A 398 -11.45 0.48 21.76
CA VAL A 398 -12.71 0.26 22.49
C VAL A 398 -13.82 1.15 21.96
N GLY A 399 -15.07 0.73 22.16
CA GLY A 399 -16.23 1.56 21.81
C GLY A 399 -16.41 1.80 20.29
N LEU A 400 -15.78 0.98 19.45
CA LEU A 400 -15.92 1.05 17.99
C LEU A 400 -17.39 0.92 17.59
N ARG A 401 -17.90 1.95 16.94
CA ARG A 401 -19.26 1.98 16.41
C ARG A 401 -19.33 2.91 15.22
N THR A 402 -20.35 2.70 14.40
CA THR A 402 -20.61 3.54 13.24
C THR A 402 -21.55 4.67 13.61
N ILE A 403 -21.13 5.91 13.35
CA ILE A 403 -21.81 7.13 13.81
C ILE A 403 -22.56 7.84 12.70
N ASN A 404 -22.04 7.74 11.48
CA ASN A 404 -22.70 8.15 10.26
C ASN A 404 -22.32 7.19 9.16
N ARG A 405 -23.14 7.15 8.12
CA ARG A 405 -22.78 6.52 6.89
C ARG A 405 -23.53 7.23 5.75
N GLY A 406 -23.33 6.83 4.50
CA GLY A 406 -24.07 7.34 3.36
C GLY A 406 -23.32 8.41 2.57
N ILE A 407 -22.20 8.88 3.13
CA ILE A 407 -21.35 9.93 2.58
C ILE A 407 -19.94 9.35 2.44
N MET A 408 -19.35 9.52 1.26
CA MET A 408 -17.98 9.08 0.98
C MET A 408 -17.00 10.15 1.44
N GLY A 409 -16.97 10.36 2.76
CA GLY A 409 -16.15 11.38 3.40
C GLY A 409 -14.67 11.19 3.11
N ILE A 410 -13.98 12.30 2.82
CA ILE A 410 -12.53 12.36 2.62
C ILE A 410 -12.01 13.68 3.17
N GLY A 411 -10.87 13.62 3.87
CA GLY A 411 -10.17 14.77 4.43
C GLY A 411 -11.00 15.57 5.44
N MET A 412 -10.52 15.68 6.68
CA MET A 412 -11.34 16.24 7.77
C MET A 412 -10.64 17.36 8.53
N ALA A 413 -11.40 18.39 8.92
CA ALA A 413 -10.90 19.49 9.74
C ALA A 413 -11.91 19.98 10.77
N TRP A 414 -11.42 20.57 11.85
CA TRP A 414 -12.25 21.24 12.85
C TRP A 414 -12.37 22.73 12.55
N GLY A 415 -13.59 23.27 12.54
CA GLY A 415 -13.84 24.71 12.44
C GLY A 415 -13.80 25.42 13.81
N PRO A 416 -13.57 26.75 13.84
CA PRO A 416 -13.60 27.54 15.08
C PRO A 416 -14.98 27.57 15.74
N ASP A 417 -16.04 27.25 14.98
CA ASP A 417 -17.42 27.08 15.43
C ASP A 417 -17.67 25.75 16.18
N GLY A 418 -16.67 24.85 16.22
CA GLY A 418 -16.76 23.53 16.87
C GLY A 418 -17.22 22.39 15.96
N LYS A 419 -17.63 22.69 14.72
CA LYS A 419 -18.09 21.65 13.78
C LYS A 419 -16.90 20.94 13.14
N ALA A 420 -17.09 19.66 12.80
CA ALA A 420 -16.19 18.96 11.88
C ALA A 420 -16.64 19.24 10.45
N TYR A 421 -15.69 19.59 9.58
CA TYR A 421 -15.88 19.78 8.14
C TYR A 421 -15.13 18.68 7.39
N PHE A 422 -15.70 18.20 6.29
CA PHE A 422 -15.09 17.17 5.45
C PHE A 422 -15.55 17.27 4.00
N ALA A 423 -14.73 16.78 3.07
CA ALA A 423 -15.08 16.74 1.65
C ALA A 423 -15.81 15.45 1.28
N ASP A 424 -16.55 15.49 0.19
CA ASP A 424 -17.24 14.34 -0.41
C ASP A 424 -17.22 14.48 -1.93
N TRP A 425 -16.91 13.39 -2.61
CA TRP A 425 -16.86 13.35 -4.08
C TRP A 425 -18.24 13.32 -4.71
N ILE A 426 -19.26 12.80 -4.02
CA ILE A 426 -20.62 12.54 -4.54
C ILE A 426 -20.64 11.56 -5.74
N GLY A 427 -19.94 11.89 -6.84
CA GLY A 427 -19.88 11.14 -8.10
C GLY A 427 -18.98 9.91 -8.07
N GLY A 428 -18.09 9.78 -7.08
CA GLY A 428 -17.21 8.62 -6.92
C GLY A 428 -16.16 8.52 -8.04
N TYR A 429 -15.88 7.30 -8.51
CA TYR A 429 -14.95 7.07 -9.62
C TYR A 429 -15.71 6.75 -10.92
N PRO A 430 -15.23 7.24 -12.09
CA PRO A 430 -14.13 8.19 -12.29
C PRO A 430 -14.47 9.62 -11.83
N LEU A 431 -13.46 10.50 -11.73
CA LEU A 431 -13.66 11.92 -11.46
C LEU A 431 -14.63 12.52 -12.48
N ASP A 432 -15.61 13.28 -12.01
CA ASP A 432 -16.69 13.82 -12.83
C ASP A 432 -16.91 15.33 -12.62
N GLY A 433 -16.04 15.99 -11.86
CA GLY A 433 -16.15 17.41 -11.55
C GLY A 433 -17.22 17.72 -10.51
N LYS A 434 -17.78 16.73 -9.82
CA LYS A 434 -18.76 16.94 -8.76
C LYS A 434 -18.16 16.78 -7.38
N GLY A 435 -18.90 17.27 -6.39
CA GLY A 435 -18.57 17.10 -4.99
C GLY A 435 -19.17 18.18 -4.10
N ALA A 436 -18.89 18.05 -2.81
CA ALA A 436 -19.38 18.96 -1.78
C ALA A 436 -18.44 19.03 -0.58
N VAL A 437 -18.70 20.05 0.24
CA VAL A 437 -18.21 20.13 1.61
C VAL A 437 -19.40 19.92 2.54
N TRP A 438 -19.21 19.02 3.51
CA TRP A 438 -20.16 18.73 4.57
C TRP A 438 -19.62 19.25 5.89
N ASN A 439 -20.53 19.53 6.81
CA ASN A 439 -20.18 19.69 8.22
C ASN A 439 -21.06 18.81 9.09
N MET A 440 -20.64 18.58 10.33
CA MET A 440 -21.43 17.82 11.29
C MET A 440 -21.27 18.31 12.74
N ASP A 441 -22.33 18.10 13.52
CA ASP A 441 -22.46 18.41 14.94
C ASP A 441 -23.47 17.44 15.61
N VAL A 442 -23.43 17.32 16.93
CA VAL A 442 -24.29 16.43 17.75
C VAL A 442 -25.21 17.17 18.72
N ALA A 443 -24.82 18.33 19.24
CA ALA A 443 -25.67 19.19 20.08
C ALA A 443 -25.02 20.57 20.27
N THR A 444 -25.69 21.62 19.80
CA THR A 444 -25.18 23.01 19.80
C THR A 444 -25.03 23.58 21.21
N LYS A 445 -23.84 23.43 21.79
CA LYS A 445 -23.26 24.35 22.79
C LYS A 445 -21.75 24.46 22.56
N THR A 446 -21.35 25.12 21.46
CA THR A 446 -19.97 25.54 21.28
C THR A 446 -19.55 26.34 22.50
N ASP A 447 -18.48 25.90 23.17
CA ASP A 447 -17.95 26.65 24.31
C ASP A 447 -17.62 28.09 23.87
N PRO A 448 -18.15 29.12 24.56
CA PRO A 448 -17.95 30.51 24.15
C PRO A 448 -16.48 30.92 24.11
N VAL A 449 -15.64 30.35 24.99
CA VAL A 449 -14.21 30.64 25.04
C VAL A 449 -13.49 29.99 23.86
N SER A 450 -13.84 28.75 23.50
CA SER A 450 -13.36 28.10 22.28
C SER A 450 -13.70 28.94 21.06
N LYS A 451 -14.97 29.36 20.91
CA LYS A 451 -15.38 30.19 19.76
C LYS A 451 -14.63 31.52 19.73
N GLU A 452 -14.51 32.21 20.87
CA GLU A 452 -13.77 33.46 20.99
C GLU A 452 -12.31 33.27 20.55
N ILE A 453 -11.58 32.36 21.20
CA ILE A 453 -10.13 32.23 21.03
C ILE A 453 -9.75 31.69 19.64
N LEU A 454 -10.52 30.73 19.12
CA LEU A 454 -10.23 30.11 17.82
C LEU A 454 -10.65 30.99 16.63
N SER A 455 -11.54 31.97 16.83
CA SER A 455 -11.93 32.91 15.78
C SER A 455 -11.01 34.14 15.69
N LEU A 456 -10.02 34.27 16.56
CA LEU A 456 -9.07 35.37 16.54
C LEU A 456 -7.80 35.00 15.75
N PRO A 457 -7.33 35.86 14.82
CA PRO A 457 -6.02 35.70 14.22
C PRO A 457 -4.95 35.55 15.30
N LEU A 458 -3.96 34.67 15.08
CA LEU A 458 -2.87 34.42 16.05
C LEU A 458 -2.03 35.67 16.36
N SER A 459 -2.09 36.70 15.51
CA SER A 459 -1.47 38.01 15.72
C SER A 459 -2.24 38.93 16.68
N THR A 460 -3.51 38.63 16.98
CA THR A 460 -4.34 39.46 17.87
C THR A 460 -3.76 39.46 19.29
N PRO A 461 -3.47 40.61 19.92
CA PRO A 461 -2.91 40.62 21.26
C PRO A 461 -3.94 40.16 22.31
N LEU A 462 -3.51 39.31 23.23
CA LEU A 462 -4.28 38.87 24.40
C LEU A 462 -3.41 38.98 25.67
N PRO A 463 -3.98 39.30 26.84
CA PRO A 463 -3.22 39.38 28.09
C PRO A 463 -2.51 38.05 28.42
N LYS A 464 -1.25 38.11 28.85
CA LYS A 464 -0.44 36.94 29.18
C LYS A 464 -1.11 36.07 30.25
N GLU A 465 -1.68 36.70 31.28
CA GLU A 465 -2.35 36.03 32.40
C GLU A 465 -3.58 35.24 31.92
N ARG A 466 -4.30 35.78 30.92
CA ARG A 466 -5.42 35.09 30.29
C ARG A 466 -4.93 33.88 29.50
N LEU A 467 -3.85 34.02 28.73
CA LEU A 467 -3.26 32.91 27.97
C LEU A 467 -2.78 31.77 28.89
N LEU A 468 -2.13 32.11 30.01
CA LEU A 468 -1.69 31.11 31.00
C LEU A 468 -2.87 30.33 31.59
N ALA A 469 -3.99 31.02 31.89
CA ALA A 469 -5.21 30.37 32.37
C ALA A 469 -5.84 29.41 31.34
N LEU A 470 -5.68 29.69 30.04
CA LEU A 470 -6.22 28.86 28.96
C LEU A 470 -5.42 27.57 28.71
N LEU A 471 -4.23 27.41 29.28
CA LEU A 471 -3.45 26.16 29.16
C LEU A 471 -4.20 24.95 29.74
N GLY A 472 -5.09 25.15 30.71
CA GLY A 472 -5.93 24.10 31.30
C GLY A 472 -7.29 23.92 30.64
N HIS A 473 -7.58 24.60 29.53
CA HIS A 473 -8.90 24.57 28.90
C HIS A 473 -9.28 23.16 28.43
N PRO A 474 -10.55 22.72 28.51
CA PRO A 474 -10.97 21.38 28.05
C PRO A 474 -10.73 21.11 26.56
N ASP A 475 -10.84 22.14 25.70
CA ASP A 475 -10.58 22.05 24.26
C ASP A 475 -9.07 22.17 23.95
N GLN A 476 -8.48 21.11 23.36
CA GLN A 476 -7.07 21.08 22.99
C GLN A 476 -6.68 22.20 22.03
N ARG A 477 -7.57 22.60 21.11
CA ARG A 477 -7.26 23.64 20.13
C ARG A 477 -7.03 24.99 20.81
N VAL A 478 -7.80 25.28 21.87
CA VAL A 478 -7.62 26.48 22.70
C VAL A 478 -6.29 26.42 23.44
N ARG A 479 -5.95 25.26 24.02
CA ARG A 479 -4.67 25.06 24.71
C ARG A 479 -3.48 25.27 23.76
N VAL A 480 -3.52 24.68 22.56
CA VAL A 480 -2.48 24.85 21.53
C VAL A 480 -2.38 26.32 21.09
N ASN A 481 -3.52 26.98 20.82
CA ASN A 481 -3.55 28.40 20.45
C ASN A 481 -2.92 29.28 21.54
N ALA A 482 -3.24 29.04 22.82
CA ALA A 482 -2.65 29.73 23.95
C ALA A 482 -1.14 29.49 24.07
N THR A 483 -0.69 28.25 23.91
CA THR A 483 0.74 27.89 23.92
C THR A 483 1.52 28.65 22.84
N LEU A 484 1.01 28.69 21.60
CA LEU A 484 1.65 29.39 20.49
C LEU A 484 1.74 30.90 20.70
N ARG A 485 0.70 31.51 21.28
CA ARG A 485 0.72 32.94 21.63
C ARG A 485 1.73 33.22 22.74
N LEU A 486 1.84 32.35 23.74
CA LEU A 486 2.83 32.48 24.82
C LEU A 486 4.27 32.32 24.29
N ASP A 487 4.51 31.42 23.34
CA ASP A 487 5.79 31.27 22.65
C ASP A 487 6.17 32.56 21.89
N ARG A 488 5.23 33.15 21.13
CA ARG A 488 5.45 34.45 20.44
C ARG A 488 5.76 35.59 21.40
N LEU A 489 5.20 35.57 22.60
CA LEU A 489 5.47 36.54 23.66
C LEU A 489 6.82 36.29 24.37
N GLY A 490 7.51 35.19 24.08
CA GLY A 490 8.72 34.78 24.80
C GLY A 490 8.47 34.41 26.26
N ALA A 491 7.24 34.00 26.61
CA ALA A 491 6.80 33.75 27.98
C ALA A 491 7.26 32.38 28.53
N TRP A 492 8.42 31.88 28.11
CA TRP A 492 8.90 30.55 28.46
C TRP A 492 9.20 30.37 29.95
N ALA A 493 9.58 31.44 30.66
CA ALA A 493 9.76 31.40 32.11
C ALA A 493 8.42 31.22 32.85
N ASP A 494 7.36 31.88 32.38
CA ASP A 494 6.00 31.72 32.92
C ASP A 494 5.45 30.32 32.62
N LEU A 495 5.68 29.81 31.41
CA LEU A 495 5.33 28.43 31.03
C LEU A 495 6.04 27.41 31.94
N LEU A 496 7.34 27.57 32.19
CA LEU A 496 8.06 26.71 33.13
C LEU A 496 7.46 26.79 34.55
N ALA A 497 7.08 27.98 35.02
CA ALA A 497 6.43 28.15 36.32
C ALA A 497 5.09 27.39 36.41
N VAL A 498 4.26 27.41 35.36
CA VAL A 498 3.03 26.61 35.29
C VAL A 498 3.34 25.12 35.31
N ALA A 499 4.34 24.67 34.55
CA ALA A 499 4.76 23.28 34.50
C ALA A 499 5.24 22.74 35.86
N LEU A 500 5.98 23.56 36.62
CA LEU A 500 6.51 23.20 37.95
C LEU A 500 5.46 23.26 39.07
N ASN A 501 4.35 23.97 38.85
CA ASN A 501 3.29 24.06 39.85
C ASN A 501 2.42 22.80 39.88
N VAL A 502 2.68 21.92 40.84
CA VAL A 502 1.93 20.66 41.05
C VAL A 502 0.44 20.86 41.36
N LYS A 503 0.00 22.08 41.70
CA LYS A 503 -1.42 22.41 41.91
C LYS A 503 -2.15 22.78 40.61
N SER A 504 -1.41 23.04 39.52
CA SER A 504 -2.01 23.28 38.21
C SER A 504 -2.61 21.99 37.65
N GLU A 505 -3.69 22.13 36.89
CA GLU A 505 -4.29 21.01 36.15
C GLU A 505 -3.27 20.30 35.26
N ARG A 506 -3.35 18.97 35.17
CA ARG A 506 -2.35 18.15 34.46
C ARG A 506 -2.15 18.59 33.01
N LEU A 507 -3.23 18.84 32.27
CA LEU A 507 -3.16 19.28 30.88
C LEU A 507 -2.54 20.68 30.74
N ALA A 508 -2.76 21.58 31.71
CA ALA A 508 -2.09 22.89 31.73
C ALA A 508 -0.58 22.72 31.85
N ARG A 509 -0.13 21.84 32.73
CA ARG A 509 1.29 21.53 32.91
C ARG A 509 1.90 20.93 31.64
N ILE A 510 1.20 20.00 30.97
CA ILE A 510 1.67 19.38 29.72
C ILE A 510 1.83 20.42 28.60
N HIS A 511 0.81 21.24 28.36
CA HIS A 511 0.89 22.29 27.34
C HIS A 511 1.92 23.37 27.68
N ALA A 512 2.15 23.62 28.97
CA ALA A 512 3.22 24.49 29.42
C ALA A 512 4.61 23.91 29.13
N ILE A 513 4.80 22.58 29.30
CA ILE A 513 6.02 21.86 28.93
C ILE A 513 6.26 21.95 27.42
N TRP A 514 5.24 21.72 26.59
CA TRP A 514 5.36 21.85 25.13
C TRP A 514 5.75 23.27 24.70
N GLY A 515 5.13 24.30 25.29
CA GLY A 515 5.50 25.69 25.04
C GLY A 515 6.91 26.04 25.49
N TRP A 516 7.33 25.60 26.68
CA TRP A 516 8.71 25.72 27.14
C TRP A 516 9.69 25.01 26.19
N GLY A 517 9.28 23.87 25.64
CA GLY A 517 10.03 23.12 24.64
C GLY A 517 10.19 23.84 23.31
N MET A 518 9.21 24.63 22.85
CA MET A 518 9.39 25.49 21.69
C MET A 518 10.56 26.46 21.92
N GLY A 519 10.63 27.09 23.10
CA GLY A 519 11.75 27.95 23.49
C GLY A 519 13.10 27.22 23.48
N LEU A 520 13.13 25.94 23.89
CA LEU A 520 14.33 25.09 23.83
C LEU A 520 14.78 24.91 22.38
N ARG A 521 13.87 24.52 21.49
CA ARG A 521 14.17 24.31 20.06
C ARG A 521 14.63 25.59 19.37
N HIS A 522 14.00 26.72 19.69
CA HIS A 522 14.37 28.04 19.18
C HIS A 522 15.73 28.53 19.72
N GLY A 523 16.30 27.86 20.73
CA GLY A 523 17.54 28.28 21.38
C GLY A 523 17.38 29.61 22.16
N ARG A 524 16.18 29.87 22.69
CA ARG A 524 15.80 31.12 23.36
C ARG A 524 15.64 31.00 24.88
N LEU A 525 15.70 29.79 25.43
CA LEU A 525 15.71 29.60 26.88
C LEU A 525 16.99 30.15 27.50
N THR A 526 16.86 30.71 28.70
CA THR A 526 17.99 31.20 29.49
C THR A 526 18.59 30.14 30.41
N SER A 527 17.82 29.11 30.78
CA SER A 527 18.27 28.02 31.67
C SER A 527 17.40 26.77 31.53
N LEU A 528 18.00 25.59 31.70
CA LEU A 528 17.33 24.28 31.74
C LEU A 528 17.22 23.70 33.16
N GLN A 529 17.61 24.44 34.21
CA GLN A 529 17.67 23.90 35.58
C GLN A 529 16.33 23.30 36.07
N GLY A 530 15.19 23.89 35.66
CA GLY A 530 13.85 23.39 35.99
C GLY A 530 13.55 21.97 35.47
N ALA A 531 14.28 21.50 34.46
CA ALA A 531 14.12 20.16 33.91
C ALA A 531 14.39 19.06 34.96
N THR A 532 15.33 19.28 35.89
CA THR A 532 15.65 18.30 36.94
C THR A 532 14.49 18.07 37.91
N GLN A 533 13.72 19.12 38.21
CA GLN A 533 12.51 19.03 39.03
C GLN A 533 11.39 18.32 38.27
N LEU A 534 11.17 18.67 36.99
CA LEU A 534 10.15 18.03 36.16
C LEU A 534 10.43 16.53 35.93
N LEU A 535 11.70 16.14 35.74
CA LEU A 535 12.10 14.72 35.65
C LEU A 535 11.97 13.99 37.00
N GLY A 536 11.88 14.73 38.11
CA GLY A 536 11.64 14.21 39.45
C GLY A 536 10.17 14.24 39.87
N ASP A 537 9.24 14.60 38.97
CA ASP A 537 7.82 14.71 39.29
C ASP A 537 7.20 13.36 39.69
N ALA A 538 6.15 13.41 40.51
CA ALA A 538 5.40 12.23 40.92
C ALA A 538 4.48 11.69 39.81
N ASP A 539 4.09 12.54 38.85
CA ASP A 539 3.29 12.16 37.70
C ASP A 539 4.18 11.70 36.53
N ASP A 540 4.10 10.42 36.20
CA ASP A 540 4.83 9.81 35.08
C ASP A 540 4.62 10.53 33.75
N GLU A 541 3.44 11.09 33.51
CA GLU A 541 3.17 11.79 32.25
C GLU A 541 3.96 13.08 32.17
N ILE A 542 4.07 13.83 33.27
CA ILE A 542 4.89 15.04 33.31
C ILE A 542 6.34 14.70 32.98
N ARG A 543 6.84 13.57 33.50
CA ARG A 543 8.17 13.06 33.17
C ARG A 543 8.30 12.67 31.70
N VAL A 544 7.31 11.95 31.13
CA VAL A 544 7.28 11.58 29.70
C VAL A 544 7.31 12.83 28.81
N GLN A 545 6.45 13.82 29.08
CA GLN A 545 6.38 15.03 28.27
C GLN A 545 7.66 15.87 28.38
N THR A 546 8.27 15.89 29.57
CA THR A 546 9.57 16.54 29.77
C THR A 546 10.66 15.86 28.95
N LEU A 547 10.70 14.53 28.93
CA LEU A 547 11.65 13.77 28.10
C LEU A 547 11.44 14.03 26.60
N LYS A 548 10.18 14.05 26.12
CA LYS A 548 9.85 14.40 24.73
C LYS A 548 10.41 15.77 24.33
N VAL A 549 10.36 16.76 25.22
CA VAL A 549 10.91 18.09 24.95
C VAL A 549 12.44 18.10 25.02
N LEU A 550 13.03 17.47 26.03
CA LEU A 550 14.48 17.43 26.22
C LEU A 550 15.22 16.69 25.10
N SER A 551 14.55 15.82 24.33
CA SER A 551 15.15 15.12 23.19
C SER A 551 15.58 16.07 22.06
N GLU A 552 15.10 17.32 22.07
CA GLU A 552 15.49 18.38 21.16
C GLU A 552 16.61 19.29 21.74
N GLY A 553 17.08 18.99 22.95
CA GLY A 553 18.13 19.75 23.61
C GLY A 553 19.51 19.56 22.99
N ARG A 554 20.43 20.51 23.23
CA ARG A 554 21.81 20.43 22.76
C ARG A 554 22.72 19.86 23.86
N LEU A 555 23.58 18.93 23.48
CA LEU A 555 24.70 18.52 24.33
C LEU A 555 25.85 19.54 24.21
N PRO A 556 26.58 19.81 25.31
CA PRO A 556 27.81 20.59 25.24
C PRO A 556 28.89 19.85 24.44
N PRO A 557 29.73 20.56 23.68
CA PRO A 557 30.90 19.94 23.07
C PRO A 557 31.87 19.49 24.17
N PRO A 558 32.65 18.41 23.97
CA PRO A 558 33.56 17.88 24.98
C PRO A 558 34.68 18.85 25.42
N THR A 559 34.87 19.95 24.68
CA THR A 559 36.00 20.86 24.81
C THR A 559 35.74 22.05 25.73
N ARG A 560 34.52 22.22 26.28
CA ARG A 560 34.22 23.30 27.23
C ARG A 560 33.20 22.90 28.29
N MET A 561 33.09 23.75 29.32
CA MET A 561 32.04 23.64 30.33
C MET A 561 30.65 23.80 29.72
N THR A 562 29.68 23.11 30.31
CA THR A 562 28.27 23.13 29.92
C THR A 562 27.61 24.46 30.25
N LEU A 563 26.83 25.01 29.32
CA LEU A 563 26.03 26.21 29.55
C LEU A 563 24.71 25.83 30.24
N GLU A 564 24.10 26.79 30.93
CA GLU A 564 22.78 26.58 31.55
C GLU A 564 21.67 26.25 30.55
N THR A 565 21.86 26.63 29.29
CA THR A 565 20.92 26.40 28.18
C THR A 565 21.12 25.02 27.52
N GLU A 566 22.04 24.20 28.03
CA GLU A 566 22.41 22.90 27.47
C GLU A 566 22.08 21.76 28.45
N ILE A 567 22.01 20.54 27.92
CA ILE A 567 21.85 19.36 28.77
C ILE A 567 23.11 19.21 29.63
N THR A 568 22.96 19.36 30.94
CA THR A 568 24.02 19.19 31.94
C THR A 568 24.15 17.73 32.38
N ASP A 569 25.26 17.39 33.04
CA ASP A 569 25.43 16.06 33.66
C ASP A 569 24.30 15.73 34.64
N ALA A 570 23.84 16.71 35.42
CA ALA A 570 22.73 16.50 36.36
C ALA A 570 21.41 16.16 35.63
N ILE A 571 21.12 16.84 34.52
CA ILE A 571 19.94 16.55 33.70
C ILE A 571 20.12 15.18 33.04
N ALA A 572 21.28 14.89 32.45
CA ALA A 572 21.57 13.61 31.81
C ALA A 572 21.43 12.43 32.79
N GLN A 573 21.96 12.54 34.01
CA GLN A 573 21.79 11.53 35.06
C GLN A 573 20.31 11.31 35.41
N LYS A 574 19.51 12.38 35.48
CA LYS A 574 18.06 12.29 35.72
C LYS A 574 17.31 11.64 34.56
N ILE A 575 17.73 11.85 33.31
CA ILE A 575 17.19 11.15 32.14
C ILE A 575 17.51 9.66 32.22
N VAL A 576 18.78 9.30 32.47
CA VAL A 576 19.20 7.89 32.61
C VAL A 576 18.43 7.19 33.73
N ALA A 577 18.21 7.86 34.86
CA ALA A 577 17.46 7.30 35.99
C ALA A 577 16.00 6.92 35.64
N GLN A 578 15.40 7.52 34.59
CA GLN A 578 14.03 7.17 34.17
C GLN A 578 13.92 5.74 33.63
N LEU A 579 15.02 5.16 33.15
CA LEU A 579 15.05 3.77 32.68
C LEU A 579 14.72 2.75 33.78
N ALA A 580 14.87 3.13 35.06
CA ALA A 580 14.55 2.28 36.21
C ALA A 580 13.06 2.27 36.59
N SER A 581 12.20 3.04 35.91
CA SER A 581 10.76 3.09 36.19
C SER A 581 10.06 1.76 35.89
N THR A 582 8.98 1.43 36.60
CA THR A 582 8.12 0.29 36.21
C THR A 582 7.15 0.64 35.08
N ASN A 583 7.00 1.93 34.73
CA ASN A 583 6.12 2.37 33.66
C ASN A 583 6.79 2.19 32.27
N PRO A 584 6.25 1.31 31.39
CA PRO A 584 6.84 1.03 30.09
C PRO A 584 6.87 2.27 29.17
N ARG A 585 5.86 3.14 29.23
CA ARG A 585 5.84 4.35 28.39
C ARG A 585 6.91 5.36 28.81
N LEU A 586 7.18 5.47 30.11
CA LEU A 586 8.27 6.32 30.62
C LEU A 586 9.64 5.78 30.20
N ARG A 587 9.85 4.46 30.35
CA ARG A 587 11.09 3.80 29.90
C ARG A 587 11.31 3.91 28.40
N MET A 588 10.26 3.71 27.60
CA MET A 588 10.27 3.88 26.16
C MET A 588 10.74 5.29 25.79
N GLN A 589 10.11 6.32 26.34
CA GLN A 589 10.45 7.71 26.03
C GLN A 589 11.85 8.08 26.52
N ALA A 590 12.29 7.56 27.67
CA ALA A 590 13.65 7.74 28.16
C ALA A 590 14.68 7.17 27.17
N GLY A 591 14.43 5.98 26.64
CA GLY A 591 15.26 5.36 25.60
C GLY A 591 15.32 6.20 24.31
N ILE A 592 14.18 6.68 23.80
CA ILE A 592 14.13 7.56 22.62
C ILE A 592 14.95 8.84 22.86
N THR A 593 14.76 9.47 24.03
CA THR A 593 15.44 10.72 24.41
C THR A 593 16.96 10.53 24.49
N LEU A 594 17.40 9.46 25.17
CA LEU A 594 18.81 9.08 25.25
C LEU A 594 19.41 8.83 23.85
N GLY A 595 18.67 8.14 23.00
CA GLY A 595 19.07 7.81 21.64
C GLY A 595 19.27 9.05 20.77
N ARG A 596 18.32 10.00 20.82
CA ARG A 596 18.38 11.27 20.08
C ARG A 596 19.53 12.17 20.55
N LEU A 597 19.73 12.26 21.86
CA LEU A 597 20.83 13.06 22.42
C LEU A 597 22.21 12.41 22.17
N GLY A 598 22.28 11.08 22.08
CA GLY A 598 23.54 10.35 21.96
C GLY A 598 24.44 10.53 23.18
N LEU A 599 23.83 10.54 24.37
CA LEU A 599 24.50 10.74 25.66
C LEU A 599 25.63 9.72 25.87
N GLY A 600 26.84 10.22 26.14
CA GLY A 600 28.05 9.41 26.30
C GLY A 600 28.80 9.10 25.00
N ARG A 601 28.20 9.35 23.83
CA ARG A 601 28.80 9.08 22.51
C ARG A 601 29.24 10.35 21.76
N PHE A 602 28.37 11.36 21.70
CA PHE A 602 28.64 12.62 20.97
C PHE A 602 28.85 13.83 21.90
N GLY A 603 28.69 13.64 23.21
CA GLY A 603 28.87 14.63 24.26
C GLY A 603 28.71 13.99 25.64
N LEU A 604 29.02 14.72 26.71
CA LEU A 604 28.98 14.25 28.12
C LEU A 604 29.53 12.82 28.31
N VAL A 605 30.77 12.58 27.86
CA VAL A 605 31.41 11.25 27.89
C VAL A 605 31.51 10.68 29.31
N ALA A 606 31.57 11.54 30.34
CA ALA A 606 31.63 11.15 31.75
C ALA A 606 30.28 10.67 32.33
N THR A 607 29.16 10.87 31.61
CA THR A 607 27.82 10.45 32.04
C THR A 607 27.24 9.42 31.04
N PRO A 608 27.85 8.24 30.91
CA PRO A 608 27.32 7.19 30.02
C PRO A 608 26.06 6.58 30.61
N ALA A 609 25.08 6.26 29.77
CA ALA A 609 23.96 5.39 30.14
C ALA A 609 24.46 3.93 30.21
N PRO A 610 24.47 3.26 31.37
CA PRO A 610 24.96 1.89 31.45
C PRO A 610 24.06 0.94 30.65
N ILE A 611 24.64 -0.01 29.90
CA ILE A 611 23.88 -0.99 29.10
C ILE A 611 22.81 -1.71 29.95
N GLY A 612 23.19 -2.13 31.16
CA GLY A 612 22.28 -2.83 32.08
C GLY A 612 21.07 -2.00 32.51
N ALA A 613 21.13 -0.66 32.46
CA ALA A 613 20.00 0.20 32.81
C ALA A 613 18.84 0.07 31.81
N PHE A 614 19.11 -0.31 30.56
CA PHE A 614 18.06 -0.54 29.56
C PHE A 614 17.35 -1.88 29.75
N LEU A 615 17.98 -2.85 30.41
CA LEU A 615 17.58 -4.25 30.45
C LEU A 615 17.10 -4.65 31.84
N HIS A 616 15.85 -4.32 32.16
CA HIS A 616 15.26 -4.65 33.46
C HIS A 616 14.77 -6.10 33.53
N ASP A 617 13.69 -6.41 32.80
CA ASP A 617 13.28 -7.77 32.49
C ASP A 617 13.34 -7.91 30.97
N ALA A 618 14.53 -8.16 30.46
CA ALA A 618 14.77 -8.19 29.02
C ALA A 618 13.83 -9.17 28.29
N THR A 619 13.41 -10.26 28.94
CA THR A 619 12.52 -11.24 28.32
C THR A 619 11.09 -10.72 28.20
N ALA A 620 10.57 -10.05 29.23
CA ALA A 620 9.25 -9.42 29.17
C ALA A 620 9.27 -8.17 28.27
N ASP A 621 10.28 -7.31 28.41
CA ASP A 621 10.43 -6.08 27.64
C ASP A 621 10.56 -6.36 26.14
N LEU A 622 11.20 -7.46 25.74
CA LEU A 622 11.32 -7.85 24.34
C LEU A 622 9.97 -8.15 23.69
N LYS A 623 8.93 -8.53 24.46
CA LYS A 623 7.58 -8.82 23.94
C LYS A 623 6.71 -7.56 23.80
N MET A 624 7.17 -6.42 24.29
CA MET A 624 6.52 -5.11 24.24
C MET A 624 7.12 -4.28 23.10
N PRO A 625 6.51 -4.23 21.89
CA PRO A 625 7.16 -3.70 20.70
C PRO A 625 7.54 -2.22 20.75
N TRP A 626 6.72 -1.38 21.37
CA TRP A 626 6.96 0.06 21.49
C TRP A 626 8.00 0.35 22.58
N LEU A 627 7.92 -0.34 23.73
CA LEU A 627 8.99 -0.28 24.74
C LEU A 627 10.32 -0.76 24.14
N ARG A 628 10.31 -1.91 23.46
CA ARG A 628 11.47 -2.47 22.77
C ARG A 628 12.08 -1.45 21.81
N HIS A 629 11.27 -0.81 20.96
CA HIS A 629 11.70 0.24 20.04
C HIS A 629 12.44 1.37 20.77
N GLY A 630 11.85 1.93 21.84
CA GLY A 630 12.47 3.02 22.60
C GLY A 630 13.80 2.61 23.24
N LEU A 631 13.89 1.42 23.84
CA LEU A 631 15.11 0.91 24.45
C LEU A 631 16.20 0.64 23.39
N VAL A 632 15.84 0.09 22.22
CA VAL A 632 16.75 -0.12 21.09
C VAL A 632 17.27 1.21 20.54
N MET A 633 16.43 2.24 20.43
CA MET A 633 16.89 3.59 20.06
C MET A 633 17.93 4.13 21.04
N GLY A 634 17.67 3.97 22.34
CA GLY A 634 18.60 4.37 23.39
C GLY A 634 19.94 3.65 23.29
N LEU A 635 19.92 2.32 23.23
CA LEU A 635 21.12 1.50 23.07
C LEU A 635 21.90 1.87 21.80
N ALA A 636 21.23 2.06 20.67
CA ALA A 636 21.88 2.41 19.40
C ALA A 636 22.51 3.81 19.43
N GLY A 637 21.89 4.78 20.12
CA GLY A 637 22.38 6.14 20.21
C GLY A 637 23.50 6.33 21.23
N THR A 638 23.48 5.60 22.34
CA THR A 638 24.44 5.81 23.45
C THR A 638 25.60 4.81 23.49
N GLN A 639 25.45 3.60 22.93
CA GLN A 639 26.48 2.55 23.03
C GLN A 639 27.35 2.46 21.78
N ARG A 640 28.59 2.02 21.94
CA ARG A 640 29.50 1.69 20.82
C ARG A 640 29.17 0.31 20.25
N SER A 641 29.40 0.13 18.95
CA SER A 641 29.16 -1.13 18.25
C SER A 641 29.89 -2.32 18.89
N GLU A 642 31.10 -2.12 19.41
CA GLU A 642 31.91 -3.19 20.01
C GLU A 642 31.33 -3.68 21.34
N ASP A 643 30.76 -2.77 22.13
CA ASP A 643 30.17 -3.12 23.42
C ASP A 643 28.79 -3.79 23.23
N LEU A 644 28.02 -3.34 22.23
CA LEU A 644 26.81 -4.06 21.80
C LEU A 644 27.13 -5.44 21.24
N LEU A 645 28.20 -5.60 20.46
CA LEU A 645 28.61 -6.91 19.94
C LEU A 645 28.91 -7.89 21.07
N LYS A 646 29.65 -7.47 22.10
CA LYS A 646 29.93 -8.32 23.28
C LYS A 646 28.65 -8.79 23.96
N LEU A 647 27.66 -7.91 24.11
CA LEU A 647 26.36 -8.28 24.66
C LEU A 647 25.58 -9.21 23.73
N ALA A 648 25.61 -8.96 22.42
CA ALA A 648 24.97 -9.78 21.39
C ALA A 648 25.54 -11.21 21.29
N GLN A 649 26.81 -11.40 21.68
CA GLN A 649 27.47 -12.70 21.79
C GLN A 649 27.28 -13.38 23.15
N GLY A 650 26.53 -12.75 24.06
CA GLY A 650 26.29 -13.23 25.40
C GLY A 650 25.44 -14.51 25.47
N PRO A 651 25.44 -15.19 26.63
CA PRO A 651 24.70 -16.44 26.83
C PRO A 651 23.19 -16.24 26.92
N GLU A 652 22.71 -15.03 27.25
CA GLU A 652 21.29 -14.74 27.44
C GLU A 652 20.63 -14.23 26.15
N ALA A 653 19.55 -14.89 25.72
CA ALA A 653 18.90 -14.63 24.43
C ALA A 653 18.30 -13.22 24.30
N ALA A 654 17.57 -12.75 25.31
CA ALA A 654 16.87 -11.47 25.23
C ALA A 654 17.82 -10.26 25.24
N PRO A 655 18.80 -10.14 26.16
CA PRO A 655 19.84 -9.12 26.08
C PRO A 655 20.60 -9.13 24.75
N ALA A 656 20.93 -10.32 24.24
CA ALA A 656 21.62 -10.47 22.98
C ALA A 656 20.78 -9.95 21.79
N THR A 657 19.46 -10.18 21.83
CA THR A 657 18.52 -9.70 20.81
C THR A 657 18.40 -8.18 20.83
N PHE A 658 18.28 -7.55 22.00
CA PHE A 658 18.29 -6.08 22.13
C PHE A 658 19.56 -5.46 21.52
N ALA A 659 20.72 -6.03 21.84
CA ALA A 659 21.99 -5.56 21.31
C ALA A 659 22.09 -5.75 19.79
N THR A 660 21.56 -6.85 19.26
CA THR A 660 21.49 -7.12 17.82
C THR A 660 20.61 -6.11 17.09
N LEU A 661 19.43 -5.80 17.63
CA LEU A 661 18.53 -4.78 17.10
C LEU A 661 19.19 -3.38 17.12
N ALA A 662 19.93 -3.06 18.18
CA ALA A 662 20.67 -1.81 18.28
C ALA A 662 21.81 -1.72 17.24
N LEU A 663 22.56 -2.82 17.03
CA LEU A 663 23.57 -2.92 15.96
C LEU A 663 22.96 -2.79 14.56
N ALA A 664 21.80 -3.39 14.33
CA ALA A 664 21.05 -3.24 13.08
C ALA A 664 20.68 -1.78 12.83
N ARG A 665 20.21 -1.06 13.87
CA ARG A 665 19.89 0.36 13.79
C ARG A 665 21.12 1.23 13.56
N GLN A 666 22.29 0.83 14.07
CA GLN A 666 23.59 1.46 13.78
C GLN A 666 24.12 1.12 12.37
N ARG A 667 23.46 0.22 11.63
CA ARG A 667 23.96 -0.38 10.37
C ARG A 667 25.37 -0.96 10.52
N SER A 668 25.65 -1.56 11.68
CA SER A 668 27.00 -2.00 12.03
C SER A 668 27.43 -3.27 11.26
N PRO A 669 28.60 -3.28 10.60
CA PRO A 669 29.12 -4.46 9.93
C PRO A 669 29.45 -5.61 10.90
N LEU A 670 29.56 -5.32 12.20
CA LEU A 670 29.81 -6.33 13.24
C LEU A 670 28.71 -7.38 13.34
N LEU A 671 27.51 -7.13 12.80
CA LEU A 671 26.44 -8.13 12.70
C LEU A 671 26.89 -9.41 11.97
N ALA A 672 27.89 -9.33 11.07
CA ALA A 672 28.48 -10.50 10.43
C ALA A 672 29.02 -11.53 11.44
N GLN A 673 29.47 -11.09 12.62
CA GLN A 673 29.99 -11.97 13.67
C GLN A 673 28.90 -12.68 14.48
N LEU A 674 27.62 -12.37 14.24
CA LEU A 674 26.48 -12.97 14.90
C LEU A 674 25.83 -14.10 14.08
N LEU A 675 26.34 -14.37 12.86
CA LEU A 675 25.76 -15.35 11.95
C LEU A 675 25.85 -16.81 12.46
N ALA A 676 26.65 -17.07 13.50
CA ALA A 676 26.75 -18.36 14.17
C ALA A 676 26.13 -18.35 15.58
N SER A 677 25.34 -17.33 15.92
CA SER A 677 24.69 -17.22 17.24
C SER A 677 23.82 -18.45 17.54
N PRO A 678 23.78 -18.93 18.80
CA PRO A 678 22.87 -20.01 19.20
C PRO A 678 21.41 -19.52 19.33
N HIS A 679 21.18 -18.20 19.35
CA HIS A 679 19.87 -17.60 19.58
C HIS A 679 19.18 -17.31 18.25
N GLN A 680 17.99 -17.89 18.04
CA GLN A 680 17.27 -17.77 16.76
C GLN A 680 16.86 -16.32 16.42
N ASP A 681 16.44 -15.53 17.41
CA ASP A 681 16.06 -14.13 17.19
C ASP A 681 17.26 -13.28 16.77
N VAL A 682 18.44 -13.52 17.37
CA VAL A 682 19.70 -12.87 16.95
C VAL A 682 20.02 -13.21 15.50
N LEU A 683 19.94 -14.49 15.11
CA LEU A 683 20.17 -14.91 13.72
C LEU A 683 19.19 -14.24 12.76
N ASN A 684 17.89 -14.25 13.08
CA ASN A 684 16.86 -13.66 12.23
C ASN A 684 17.07 -12.16 12.04
N GLU A 685 17.27 -11.41 13.12
CA GLU A 685 17.42 -9.95 13.05
C GLU A 685 18.76 -9.52 12.44
N ALA A 686 19.86 -10.22 12.73
CA ALA A 686 21.15 -9.94 12.09
C ALA A 686 21.09 -10.20 10.58
N VAL A 687 20.50 -11.33 10.15
CA VAL A 687 20.39 -11.67 8.74
C VAL A 687 19.45 -10.73 7.99
N ARG A 688 18.30 -10.36 8.59
CA ARG A 688 17.40 -9.33 8.05
C ARG A 688 18.15 -8.02 7.83
N ALA A 689 18.87 -7.53 8.83
CA ALA A 689 19.60 -6.27 8.76
C ALA A 689 20.73 -6.28 7.71
N ILE A 690 21.43 -7.40 7.53
CA ILE A 690 22.51 -7.51 6.53
C ILE A 690 21.95 -7.62 5.11
N HIS A 691 20.85 -8.35 4.94
CA HIS A 691 20.29 -8.69 3.63
C HIS A 691 19.27 -7.68 3.11
N ASP A 692 18.24 -7.37 3.90
CA ASP A 692 17.01 -6.77 3.39
C ASP A 692 17.21 -5.33 2.90
N ASP A 693 16.46 -4.97 1.85
CA ASP A 693 16.56 -3.68 1.17
C ASP A 693 18.00 -3.48 0.61
N GLU A 694 18.69 -2.42 1.03
CA GLU A 694 20.12 -2.21 0.74
C GLU A 694 21.05 -2.88 1.76
N GLY A 695 20.51 -3.34 2.89
CA GLY A 695 21.22 -4.08 3.92
C GLY A 695 22.48 -3.37 4.44
N ILE A 696 23.50 -4.16 4.75
CA ILE A 696 24.82 -3.69 5.21
C ILE A 696 25.88 -4.28 4.28
N PRO A 697 26.29 -3.55 3.22
CA PRO A 697 27.19 -4.07 2.19
C PRO A 697 28.47 -4.72 2.74
N ALA A 698 29.07 -4.13 3.78
CA ALA A 698 30.28 -4.65 4.41
C ALA A 698 30.11 -6.00 5.13
N ALA A 699 28.88 -6.44 5.43
CA ALA A 699 28.59 -7.72 6.09
C ALA A 699 28.00 -8.77 5.12
N GLN A 700 27.61 -8.38 3.91
CA GLN A 700 26.92 -9.24 2.94
C GLN A 700 27.77 -10.43 2.46
N ALA A 701 29.08 -10.25 2.33
CA ALA A 701 29.98 -11.35 1.96
C ALA A 701 30.02 -12.45 3.03
N ALA A 702 30.07 -12.07 4.32
CA ALA A 702 30.01 -13.01 5.43
C ALA A 702 28.65 -13.74 5.47
N LEU A 703 27.56 -13.03 5.16
CA LEU A 703 26.24 -13.63 5.06
C LEU A 703 26.17 -14.69 3.95
N ALA A 704 26.70 -14.43 2.76
CA ALA A 704 26.73 -15.42 1.70
C ALA A 704 27.53 -16.67 2.10
N GLN A 705 28.63 -16.49 2.84
CA GLN A 705 29.49 -17.56 3.31
C GLN A 705 28.86 -18.42 4.42
N SER A 706 27.81 -17.95 5.10
CA SER A 706 27.14 -18.74 6.15
C SER A 706 26.23 -19.86 5.61
N LEU A 707 26.07 -19.97 4.29
CA LEU A 707 25.24 -21.01 3.68
C LEU A 707 25.73 -22.41 4.05
N GLY A 708 24.81 -23.21 4.64
CA GLY A 708 25.09 -24.57 5.10
C GLY A 708 25.36 -24.70 6.59
N GLN A 709 25.35 -23.61 7.36
CA GLN A 709 25.32 -23.68 8.82
C GLN A 709 23.99 -24.31 9.30
N SER A 710 24.07 -25.32 10.17
CA SER A 710 22.93 -26.18 10.56
C SER A 710 21.91 -25.51 11.49
N THR A 711 22.18 -24.30 11.97
CA THR A 711 21.40 -23.62 13.02
C THR A 711 20.51 -22.48 12.52
N LEU A 712 20.56 -22.14 11.22
CA LEU A 712 19.84 -20.99 10.67
C LEU A 712 18.31 -21.24 10.61
N PRO A 713 17.47 -20.34 11.18
CA PRO A 713 16.02 -20.39 11.00
C PRO A 713 15.63 -20.26 9.52
N ALA A 714 14.48 -20.80 9.12
CA ALA A 714 14.03 -20.79 7.72
C ALA A 714 13.96 -19.38 7.10
N THR A 715 13.51 -18.39 7.87
CA THR A 715 13.44 -16.97 7.50
C THR A 715 14.82 -16.37 7.19
N ALA A 716 15.83 -16.71 7.99
CA ALA A 716 17.22 -16.31 7.77
C ALA A 716 17.85 -17.10 6.62
N PHE A 717 17.60 -18.42 6.56
CA PHE A 717 18.18 -19.30 5.55
C PHE A 717 17.79 -18.90 4.13
N ARG A 718 16.53 -18.50 3.94
CA ARG A 718 16.04 -17.95 2.67
C ARG A 718 16.88 -16.76 2.18
N ARG A 719 17.19 -15.83 3.08
CA ARG A 719 18.03 -14.65 2.80
C ARG A 719 19.48 -15.04 2.50
N VAL A 720 20.01 -16.07 3.15
CA VAL A 720 21.37 -16.58 2.90
C VAL A 720 21.48 -17.20 1.50
N ILE A 721 20.49 -17.99 1.06
CA ILE A 721 20.42 -18.48 -0.33
C ILE A 721 20.40 -17.30 -1.31
N ASN A 722 19.52 -16.34 -1.07
CA ASN A 722 19.37 -15.20 -1.96
C ASN A 722 20.60 -14.26 -1.93
N GLN A 723 21.31 -14.15 -0.82
CA GLN A 723 22.55 -13.39 -0.75
C GLN A 723 23.63 -13.99 -1.66
N ASN A 724 23.69 -15.33 -1.79
CA ASN A 724 24.56 -15.98 -2.76
C ASN A 724 24.11 -15.69 -4.21
N LEU A 725 22.80 -15.60 -4.46
CA LEU A 725 22.28 -15.11 -5.74
C LEU A 725 22.70 -13.67 -6.00
N ARG A 726 22.63 -12.77 -5.01
CA ARG A 726 23.05 -11.36 -5.14
C ARG A 726 24.55 -11.22 -5.42
N GLU A 727 25.38 -11.98 -4.71
CA GLU A 727 26.85 -12.01 -4.89
C GLU A 727 27.23 -12.45 -6.31
N GLY A 728 26.64 -13.56 -6.79
CA GLY A 728 26.75 -13.96 -8.19
C GLY A 728 28.09 -14.57 -8.64
N SER A 729 29.03 -14.79 -7.74
CA SER A 729 30.29 -15.46 -8.06
C SER A 729 30.07 -16.96 -8.39
N PRO A 730 30.96 -17.61 -9.17
CA PRO A 730 30.97 -19.06 -9.31
C PRO A 730 31.07 -19.78 -7.95
N GLU A 731 31.80 -19.22 -6.99
CA GLU A 731 31.91 -19.71 -5.62
C GLU A 731 30.55 -19.69 -4.88
N ALA A 732 29.74 -18.65 -5.09
CA ALA A 732 28.40 -18.55 -4.54
C ALA A 732 27.46 -19.62 -5.13
N ALA A 733 27.49 -19.83 -6.45
CA ALA A 733 26.76 -20.93 -7.09
C ALA A 733 27.20 -22.29 -6.53
N LYS A 734 28.51 -22.48 -6.32
CA LYS A 734 29.08 -23.69 -5.73
C LYS A 734 28.62 -23.92 -4.29
N ARG A 735 28.45 -22.86 -3.49
CA ARG A 735 27.89 -22.97 -2.13
C ARG A 735 26.43 -23.47 -2.17
N ILE A 736 25.60 -22.90 -3.05
CA ILE A 736 24.20 -23.35 -3.21
C ILE A 736 24.14 -24.82 -3.66
N LEU A 737 24.95 -25.19 -4.65
CA LEU A 737 24.99 -26.55 -5.17
C LEU A 737 25.43 -27.58 -4.10
N ARG A 738 26.52 -27.30 -3.37
CA ARG A 738 26.98 -28.18 -2.28
C ARG A 738 25.93 -28.35 -1.19
N TRP A 739 25.21 -27.28 -0.86
CA TRP A 739 24.10 -27.38 0.08
C TRP A 739 23.02 -28.33 -0.46
N LEU A 740 22.55 -28.13 -1.69
CA LEU A 740 21.54 -29.00 -2.33
C LEU A 740 21.94 -30.48 -2.34
N GLU A 741 23.21 -30.79 -2.60
CA GLU A 741 23.73 -32.16 -2.58
C GLU A 741 23.54 -32.83 -1.22
N SER A 742 23.79 -32.10 -0.13
CA SER A 742 23.70 -32.57 1.25
C SER A 742 22.27 -32.74 1.78
N GLN A 743 21.25 -32.20 1.10
CA GLN A 743 19.89 -32.13 1.64
C GLN A 743 18.96 -33.21 1.06
N PRO A 744 18.09 -33.79 1.90
CA PRO A 744 16.88 -34.49 1.44
C PRO A 744 15.97 -33.57 0.60
N GLU A 745 15.22 -34.14 -0.34
CA GLU A 745 14.26 -33.37 -1.17
C GLU A 745 13.14 -32.71 -0.34
N SER A 746 12.85 -33.26 0.84
CA SER A 746 11.84 -32.74 1.76
C SER A 746 12.32 -31.56 2.59
N THR A 747 13.61 -31.19 2.55
CA THR A 747 14.14 -30.05 3.30
C THR A 747 13.47 -28.76 2.81
N PRO A 748 12.96 -27.90 3.71
CA PRO A 748 12.42 -26.60 3.33
C PRO A 748 13.42 -25.80 2.49
N LEU A 749 12.92 -25.01 1.53
CA LEU A 749 13.72 -24.12 0.67
C LEU A 749 14.61 -24.80 -0.39
N VAL A 750 14.57 -26.13 -0.56
CA VAL A 750 15.20 -26.80 -1.72
C VAL A 750 14.69 -26.23 -3.04
N ASP A 751 13.38 -25.96 -3.11
CA ASP A 751 12.74 -25.31 -4.26
C ASP A 751 13.27 -23.89 -4.51
N GLU A 752 13.47 -23.09 -3.45
CA GLU A 752 14.01 -21.73 -3.53
C GLU A 752 15.50 -21.73 -3.95
N ALA A 753 16.28 -22.70 -3.48
CA ALA A 753 17.67 -22.86 -3.90
C ALA A 753 17.82 -23.27 -5.37
N LEU A 754 16.95 -24.18 -5.86
CA LEU A 754 16.88 -24.50 -7.30
C LEU A 754 16.45 -23.28 -8.10
N GLN A 755 15.48 -22.51 -7.62
CA GLN A 755 15.06 -21.27 -8.28
C GLN A 755 16.21 -20.26 -8.37
N ALA A 756 16.99 -20.10 -7.30
CA ALA A 756 18.16 -19.23 -7.29
C ALA A 756 19.21 -19.67 -8.32
N LEU A 757 19.53 -20.98 -8.41
CA LEU A 757 20.43 -21.50 -9.45
C LEU A 757 19.88 -21.31 -10.87
N LEU A 758 18.57 -21.45 -11.05
CA LEU A 758 17.92 -21.31 -12.34
C LEU A 758 18.08 -19.89 -12.89
N VAL A 759 17.92 -18.85 -12.06
CA VAL A 759 18.07 -17.44 -12.47
C VAL A 759 19.48 -16.90 -12.21
N PHE A 760 20.45 -17.75 -11.86
CA PHE A 760 21.75 -17.29 -11.37
C PHE A 760 22.55 -16.52 -12.41
N GLU A 761 22.44 -16.85 -13.71
CA GLU A 761 23.17 -16.16 -14.77
C GLU A 761 22.74 -14.70 -14.93
N LEU A 762 21.43 -14.44 -14.78
CA LEU A 762 20.84 -13.11 -14.87
C LEU A 762 19.62 -13.09 -13.93
N PRO A 763 19.80 -12.65 -12.67
CA PRO A 763 18.70 -12.57 -11.73
C PRO A 763 17.60 -11.60 -12.21
N PRO A 764 16.34 -11.79 -11.78
CA PRO A 764 15.28 -10.82 -12.05
C PRO A 764 15.60 -9.46 -11.41
N ILE A 765 15.02 -8.40 -11.97
CA ILE A 765 15.19 -7.04 -11.42
C ILE A 765 14.61 -6.97 -10.01
N LEU A 766 13.40 -7.49 -9.79
CA LEU A 766 12.83 -7.60 -8.45
C LEU A 766 13.47 -8.79 -7.74
N ASP A 767 14.13 -8.52 -6.62
CA ASP A 767 14.80 -9.53 -5.81
C ASP A 767 13.84 -10.64 -5.34
N LEU A 768 14.30 -11.90 -5.37
CA LEU A 768 13.44 -13.05 -5.07
C LEU A 768 12.93 -13.07 -3.62
N VAL A 769 13.59 -12.37 -2.70
CA VAL A 769 13.30 -12.42 -1.27
C VAL A 769 12.52 -11.21 -0.79
N ASP A 770 13.04 -10.02 -1.05
CA ASP A 770 12.46 -8.78 -0.54
C ASP A 770 11.84 -7.88 -1.62
N GLY A 771 12.00 -8.24 -2.90
CA GLY A 771 11.47 -7.47 -4.03
C GLY A 771 12.25 -6.20 -4.37
N THR A 772 13.35 -5.91 -3.67
CA THR A 772 14.17 -4.71 -3.94
C THR A 772 14.65 -4.74 -5.39
N ALA A 773 14.50 -3.65 -6.11
CA ALA A 773 14.94 -3.58 -7.50
C ALA A 773 16.48 -3.54 -7.56
N LYS A 774 17.08 -4.57 -8.16
CA LYS A 774 18.52 -4.69 -8.36
C LYS A 774 18.79 -5.09 -9.81
N ARG A 775 19.66 -4.34 -10.49
CA ARG A 775 20.07 -4.66 -11.86
C ARG A 775 21.41 -5.38 -11.85
N TYR A 776 21.46 -6.50 -12.56
CA TYR A 776 22.66 -7.32 -12.68
C TYR A 776 23.15 -7.31 -14.12
N THR A 777 24.47 -7.32 -14.28
CA THR A 777 25.07 -7.72 -15.55
C THR A 777 24.95 -9.22 -15.72
N LYS A 778 24.81 -9.66 -16.97
CA LYS A 778 24.79 -11.08 -17.31
C LYS A 778 26.13 -11.72 -16.92
N ARG A 779 26.08 -12.81 -16.14
CA ARG A 779 27.26 -13.47 -15.56
C ARG A 779 27.89 -14.46 -16.54
N ASP A 780 29.14 -14.83 -16.28
CA ASP A 780 29.91 -15.76 -17.12
C ASP A 780 29.31 -17.17 -17.09
N ARG A 781 28.55 -17.50 -18.14
CA ARG A 781 27.89 -18.80 -18.29
C ARG A 781 28.89 -19.97 -18.26
N PRO A 782 29.98 -19.99 -19.06
CA PRO A 782 31.01 -21.02 -18.97
C PRO A 782 31.50 -21.36 -17.55
N ALA A 783 31.82 -20.34 -16.73
CA ALA A 783 32.25 -20.56 -15.35
C ALA A 783 31.14 -21.20 -14.50
N LEU A 784 29.90 -20.74 -14.64
CA LEU A 784 28.75 -21.33 -13.95
C LEU A 784 28.47 -22.76 -14.40
N THR A 785 28.57 -23.05 -15.70
CA THR A 785 28.45 -24.40 -16.25
C THR A 785 29.49 -25.34 -15.65
N ALA A 786 30.75 -24.89 -15.50
CA ALA A 786 31.81 -25.70 -14.88
C ALA A 786 31.50 -26.06 -13.41
N VAL A 787 30.88 -25.15 -12.66
CA VAL A 787 30.43 -25.40 -11.28
C VAL A 787 29.25 -26.38 -11.27
N LEU A 788 28.20 -26.12 -12.04
CA LEU A 788 26.97 -26.92 -12.03
C LEU A 788 27.19 -28.34 -12.55
N ARG A 789 28.19 -28.56 -13.40
CA ARG A 789 28.58 -29.91 -13.87
C ARG A 789 28.93 -30.85 -12.71
N GLN A 790 29.48 -30.33 -11.62
CA GLN A 790 29.85 -31.12 -10.44
C GLN A 790 28.62 -31.74 -9.77
N GLY A 791 27.47 -31.05 -9.81
CA GLY A 791 26.21 -31.47 -9.18
C GLY A 791 25.17 -32.04 -10.14
N GLN A 792 25.54 -32.31 -11.40
CA GLN A 792 24.64 -32.81 -12.45
C GLN A 792 23.90 -34.08 -12.02
N ALA A 793 24.58 -35.00 -11.34
CA ALA A 793 23.97 -36.24 -10.85
C ALA A 793 22.83 -35.97 -9.85
N LYS A 794 23.02 -35.01 -8.92
CA LYS A 794 21.99 -34.62 -7.96
C LYS A 794 20.79 -33.99 -8.65
N LEU A 795 21.01 -33.10 -9.63
CA LEU A 795 19.95 -32.43 -10.38
C LEU A 795 19.06 -33.43 -11.16
N LEU A 796 19.63 -34.54 -11.64
CA LEU A 796 18.88 -35.61 -12.30
C LEU A 796 18.18 -36.57 -11.33
N ALA A 797 18.69 -36.69 -10.11
CA ALA A 797 18.26 -37.68 -9.13
C ALA A 797 16.95 -37.31 -8.40
N PHE A 798 16.47 -36.06 -8.53
CA PHE A 798 15.23 -35.62 -7.90
C PHE A 798 14.05 -36.52 -8.28
N LYS A 799 13.31 -37.00 -7.28
CA LYS A 799 12.11 -37.84 -7.45
C LYS A 799 10.84 -37.01 -7.49
N ASN A 800 10.77 -35.92 -6.73
CA ASN A 800 9.67 -34.98 -6.81
C ASN A 800 9.61 -34.35 -8.22
N GLU A 801 8.46 -34.45 -8.90
CA GLU A 801 8.34 -34.02 -10.30
C GLU A 801 8.63 -32.54 -10.51
N SER A 802 8.22 -31.67 -9.57
CA SER A 802 8.46 -30.22 -9.63
C SER A 802 9.94 -29.89 -9.48
N LEU A 803 10.60 -30.49 -8.47
CA LEU A 803 12.04 -30.29 -8.24
C LEU A 803 12.85 -30.88 -9.40
N LYS A 804 12.45 -32.05 -9.92
CA LYS A 804 13.08 -32.67 -11.08
C LYS A 804 12.94 -31.82 -12.33
N ALA A 805 11.78 -31.21 -12.57
CA ALA A 805 11.58 -30.31 -13.70
C ALA A 805 12.54 -29.10 -13.61
N LYS A 806 12.67 -28.45 -12.45
CA LYS A 806 13.64 -27.37 -12.22
C LYS A 806 15.09 -27.83 -12.36
N GLY A 807 15.41 -29.01 -11.81
CA GLY A 807 16.73 -29.63 -11.92
C GLY A 807 17.12 -29.84 -13.38
N VAL A 808 16.23 -30.43 -14.17
CA VAL A 808 16.38 -30.59 -15.62
C VAL A 808 16.50 -29.22 -16.29
N GLU A 809 15.67 -28.24 -15.92
CA GLU A 809 15.70 -26.86 -16.46
C GLU A 809 17.08 -26.18 -16.28
N ILE A 810 17.71 -26.37 -15.12
CA ILE A 810 19.07 -25.89 -14.85
C ILE A 810 20.08 -26.56 -15.79
N LEU A 811 19.99 -27.88 -16.01
CA LEU A 811 20.87 -28.58 -16.95
C LEU A 811 20.78 -27.98 -18.36
N VAL A 812 19.57 -27.60 -18.79
CA VAL A 812 19.30 -26.93 -20.08
C VAL A 812 19.97 -25.59 -20.16
N ARG A 813 19.64 -24.72 -19.21
CA ARG A 813 19.99 -23.29 -19.28
C ARG A 813 21.49 -23.12 -19.34
N TYR A 814 22.23 -24.00 -18.68
CA TYR A 814 23.69 -23.99 -18.62
C TYR A 814 24.37 -24.91 -19.62
N GLY A 815 23.62 -25.57 -20.52
CA GLY A 815 24.18 -26.43 -21.56
C GLY A 815 25.02 -27.57 -21.00
N LEU A 816 24.60 -28.14 -19.87
CA LEU A 816 25.29 -29.28 -19.28
C LEU A 816 25.11 -30.51 -20.17
N ASP A 817 26.20 -31.26 -20.34
CA ASP A 817 26.23 -32.39 -21.27
C ASP A 817 25.35 -33.52 -20.74
N VAL A 818 24.09 -33.48 -21.17
CA VAL A 818 23.17 -34.61 -21.09
C VAL A 818 23.19 -35.22 -22.49
N PRO A 819 23.61 -36.49 -22.64
CA PRO A 819 23.64 -37.16 -23.92
C PRO A 819 22.28 -37.02 -24.63
N THR A 820 22.30 -36.62 -25.89
CA THR A 820 21.07 -36.45 -26.69
C THR A 820 20.26 -37.74 -26.73
N THR A 821 20.92 -38.90 -26.66
CA THR A 821 20.28 -40.21 -26.49
C THR A 821 19.43 -40.31 -25.23
N ASP A 822 19.87 -39.76 -24.11
CA ASP A 822 19.13 -39.81 -22.84
C ASP A 822 18.01 -38.77 -22.81
N LEU A 823 18.22 -37.58 -23.39
CA LEU A 823 17.15 -36.60 -23.59
C LEU A 823 16.03 -37.16 -24.48
N LEU A 824 16.38 -37.84 -25.57
CA LEU A 824 15.41 -38.51 -26.44
C LEU A 824 14.64 -39.61 -25.71
N LYS A 825 15.29 -40.38 -24.83
CA LYS A 825 14.61 -41.36 -23.97
C LYS A 825 13.63 -40.68 -23.02
N LEU A 826 14.07 -39.62 -22.32
CA LEU A 826 13.23 -38.89 -21.37
C LEU A 826 12.03 -38.22 -22.06
N ALA A 827 12.22 -37.67 -23.27
CA ALA A 827 11.14 -37.08 -24.06
C ALA A 827 10.08 -38.11 -24.47
N LYS A 828 10.52 -39.31 -24.86
CA LYS A 828 9.64 -40.39 -25.36
C LYS A 828 9.04 -41.25 -24.24
N ASP A 829 9.57 -41.20 -23.02
CA ASP A 829 9.06 -42.00 -21.89
C ASP A 829 7.76 -41.42 -21.31
N THR A 830 6.64 -42.05 -21.66
CA THR A 830 5.30 -41.63 -21.21
C THR A 830 5.06 -41.82 -19.71
N LYS A 831 5.95 -42.51 -18.98
CA LYS A 831 5.87 -42.64 -17.51
C LYS A 831 6.33 -41.38 -16.78
N ILE A 832 7.02 -40.46 -17.48
CA ILE A 832 7.51 -39.21 -16.92
C ILE A 832 6.41 -38.14 -17.01
N GLY A 833 6.22 -37.36 -15.95
CA GLY A 833 5.27 -36.23 -15.95
C GLY A 833 5.47 -35.27 -17.13
N ALA A 834 4.38 -34.73 -17.67
CA ALA A 834 4.43 -33.87 -18.86
C ALA A 834 5.25 -32.58 -18.65
N SER A 835 5.29 -32.03 -17.43
CA SER A 835 6.09 -30.85 -17.08
C SER A 835 7.59 -31.08 -17.30
N VAL A 836 8.11 -32.26 -16.92
CA VAL A 836 9.51 -32.65 -17.12
C VAL A 836 9.78 -32.88 -18.60
N ARG A 837 8.91 -33.64 -19.29
CA ARG A 837 9.03 -33.88 -20.73
C ARG A 837 9.02 -32.59 -21.55
N LEU A 838 8.22 -31.60 -21.14
CA LEU A 838 8.12 -30.30 -21.80
C LEU A 838 9.46 -29.56 -21.76
N GLN A 839 10.14 -29.55 -20.61
CA GLN A 839 11.48 -28.98 -20.50
C GLN A 839 12.52 -29.78 -21.30
N VAL A 840 12.38 -31.12 -21.37
CA VAL A 840 13.24 -31.98 -22.19
C VAL A 840 13.04 -31.73 -23.69
N LEU A 841 11.85 -31.37 -24.15
CA LEU A 841 11.63 -30.99 -25.56
C LEU A 841 12.32 -29.65 -25.90
N ARG A 842 12.19 -28.65 -25.01
CA ARG A 842 12.91 -27.36 -25.14
C ARG A 842 14.42 -27.54 -25.21
N LEU A 843 14.93 -28.48 -24.41
CA LEU A 843 16.31 -28.96 -24.44
C LEU A 843 16.72 -29.50 -25.81
N LEU A 844 15.96 -30.47 -26.30
CA LEU A 844 16.25 -31.14 -27.56
C LEU A 844 16.27 -30.15 -28.71
N SER A 845 15.36 -29.18 -28.75
CA SER A 845 15.33 -28.17 -29.82
C SER A 845 16.55 -27.24 -29.87
N ALA A 846 17.32 -27.14 -28.77
CA ALA A 846 18.53 -26.33 -28.72
C ALA A 846 19.80 -27.11 -29.10
N LYS A 847 19.73 -28.44 -29.28
CA LYS A 847 20.86 -29.29 -29.67
C LYS A 847 21.08 -29.27 -31.18
N THR A 848 22.34 -29.39 -31.60
CA THR A 848 22.72 -29.42 -33.03
C THR A 848 23.04 -30.84 -33.51
N GLU A 849 23.38 -31.75 -32.58
CA GLU A 849 23.58 -33.16 -32.86
C GLU A 849 22.24 -33.91 -33.04
N SER A 850 22.20 -34.89 -33.95
CA SER A 850 21.01 -35.71 -34.23
C SER A 850 19.73 -34.93 -34.62
N PRO A 851 19.79 -33.95 -35.55
CA PRO A 851 18.64 -33.08 -35.89
C PRO A 851 17.42 -33.87 -36.37
N ALA A 852 17.62 -34.99 -37.08
CA ALA A 852 16.53 -35.87 -37.50
C ALA A 852 15.78 -36.50 -36.31
N ALA A 853 16.51 -36.96 -35.29
CA ALA A 853 15.91 -37.58 -34.10
C ALA A 853 15.23 -36.54 -33.19
N ILE A 854 15.77 -35.32 -33.13
CA ILE A 854 15.14 -34.18 -32.43
C ILE A 854 13.82 -33.81 -33.10
N LYS A 855 13.84 -33.63 -34.43
CA LYS A 855 12.63 -33.40 -35.22
C LYS A 855 11.60 -34.50 -34.99
N GLU A 856 12.02 -35.77 -35.00
CA GLU A 856 11.13 -36.91 -34.73
C GLU A 856 10.52 -36.85 -33.32
N ALA A 857 11.31 -36.50 -32.30
CA ALA A 857 10.82 -36.36 -30.93
C ALA A 857 9.83 -35.20 -30.77
N LEU A 858 10.10 -34.04 -31.39
CA LEU A 858 9.17 -32.91 -31.40
C LEU A 858 7.88 -33.25 -32.16
N LEU A 859 7.98 -33.92 -33.32
CA LEU A 859 6.82 -34.43 -34.05
C LEU A 859 6.02 -35.42 -33.20
N ALA A 860 6.68 -36.36 -32.52
CA ALA A 860 6.02 -37.31 -31.63
C ALA A 860 5.28 -36.62 -30.48
N ALA A 861 5.84 -35.53 -29.94
CA ALA A 861 5.17 -34.72 -28.92
C ALA A 861 3.88 -34.07 -29.41
N THR A 862 3.71 -33.86 -30.72
CA THR A 862 2.49 -33.27 -31.31
C THR A 862 1.38 -34.28 -31.61
N ASN A 863 1.65 -35.58 -31.46
CA ASN A 863 0.68 -36.64 -31.76
C ASN A 863 -0.48 -36.69 -30.74
N ASP A 864 -1.60 -37.28 -31.14
CA ASP A 864 -2.86 -37.30 -30.36
C ASP A 864 -2.76 -38.01 -28.99
N GLY A 865 -1.72 -38.81 -28.74
CA GLY A 865 -1.48 -39.47 -27.45
C GLY A 865 -0.73 -38.64 -26.41
N SER A 866 -0.27 -37.44 -26.76
CA SER A 866 0.47 -36.54 -25.88
C SER A 866 -0.46 -35.54 -25.16
N GLU A 867 -0.07 -35.10 -23.96
CA GLU A 867 -0.78 -34.02 -23.26
C GLU A 867 -0.74 -32.72 -24.08
N THR A 868 -1.81 -31.93 -23.96
CA THR A 868 -2.00 -30.67 -24.71
C THR A 868 -0.83 -29.70 -24.58
N THR A 869 -0.25 -29.56 -23.39
CA THR A 869 0.91 -28.69 -23.15
C THR A 869 2.13 -29.14 -23.94
N LEU A 870 2.40 -30.44 -24.02
CA LEU A 870 3.47 -31.02 -24.84
C LEU A 870 3.22 -30.84 -26.34
N ARG A 871 1.96 -31.00 -26.77
CA ARG A 871 1.58 -30.83 -28.18
C ARG A 871 1.76 -29.41 -28.66
N ILE A 872 1.33 -28.43 -27.86
CA ILE A 872 1.48 -27.00 -28.13
C ILE A 872 2.97 -26.63 -28.16
N GLU A 873 3.71 -27.00 -27.11
CA GLU A 873 5.13 -26.68 -27.01
C GLU A 873 5.93 -27.34 -28.14
N GLY A 874 5.69 -28.62 -28.43
CA GLY A 874 6.36 -29.34 -29.52
C GLY A 874 6.15 -28.68 -30.88
N MET A 875 4.95 -28.18 -31.17
CA MET A 875 4.64 -27.43 -32.38
C MET A 875 5.37 -26.07 -32.42
N GLN A 876 5.43 -25.35 -31.30
CA GLN A 876 6.13 -24.07 -31.20
C GLN A 876 7.65 -24.23 -31.36
N LEU A 877 8.22 -25.28 -30.77
CA LEU A 877 9.65 -25.59 -30.91
C LEU A 877 9.99 -26.08 -32.32
N LEU A 878 9.10 -26.82 -32.98
CA LEU A 878 9.25 -27.13 -34.40
C LEU A 878 9.34 -25.86 -35.25
N ALA A 879 8.67 -24.76 -34.88
CA ALA A 879 8.77 -23.52 -35.65
C ALA A 879 10.19 -22.93 -35.67
N GLN A 880 11.03 -23.32 -34.71
CA GLN A 880 12.44 -22.95 -34.63
C GLN A 880 13.36 -23.98 -35.31
N VAL A 881 13.06 -25.27 -35.16
CA VAL A 881 13.91 -26.38 -35.63
C VAL A 881 13.63 -26.75 -37.09
N ASP A 882 12.37 -26.77 -37.48
CA ASP A 882 11.90 -27.12 -38.83
C ASP A 882 10.57 -26.41 -39.14
N PRO A 883 10.62 -25.13 -39.59
CA PRO A 883 9.44 -24.30 -39.85
C PRO A 883 8.40 -24.94 -40.77
N ALA A 884 8.83 -25.76 -41.74
CA ALA A 884 7.95 -26.46 -42.66
C ALA A 884 7.11 -27.55 -41.96
N SER A 885 7.73 -28.31 -41.05
CA SER A 885 6.98 -29.27 -40.20
C SER A 885 6.05 -28.55 -39.24
N ALA A 886 6.49 -27.43 -38.65
CA ALA A 886 5.66 -26.64 -37.74
C ALA A 886 4.41 -26.09 -38.44
N LEU A 887 4.56 -25.60 -39.67
CA LEU A 887 3.46 -25.16 -40.51
C LEU A 887 2.51 -26.33 -40.81
N SER A 888 3.05 -27.49 -41.19
CA SER A 888 2.25 -28.69 -41.47
C SER A 888 1.47 -29.16 -40.24
N VAL A 889 2.09 -29.16 -39.06
CA VAL A 889 1.44 -29.50 -37.79
C VAL A 889 0.37 -28.46 -37.42
N SER A 890 0.64 -27.17 -37.63
CA SER A 890 -0.31 -26.08 -37.36
C SER A 890 -1.57 -26.23 -38.22
N ILE A 891 -1.40 -26.48 -39.53
CA ILE A 891 -2.53 -26.74 -40.44
C ILE A 891 -3.30 -27.98 -39.98
N ARG A 892 -2.60 -29.07 -39.64
CA ARG A 892 -3.24 -30.29 -39.10
C ARG A 892 -4.05 -30.01 -37.84
N PHE A 893 -3.53 -29.25 -36.88
CA PHE A 893 -4.26 -28.92 -35.64
C PHE A 893 -5.51 -28.08 -35.93
N LEU A 894 -5.48 -27.22 -36.95
CA LEU A 894 -6.63 -26.43 -37.37
C LEU A 894 -7.71 -27.29 -38.06
N ASP A 895 -7.30 -28.28 -38.85
CA ASP A 895 -8.21 -29.11 -39.66
C ASP A 895 -8.76 -30.35 -38.92
N VAL A 896 -8.01 -30.90 -37.96
CA VAL A 896 -8.41 -32.12 -37.25
C VAL A 896 -9.49 -31.84 -36.20
N ALA A 897 -10.59 -32.57 -36.29
CA ALA A 897 -11.71 -32.48 -35.34
C ALA A 897 -11.28 -32.83 -33.90
N GLY A 898 -10.30 -33.73 -33.73
CA GLY A 898 -9.76 -34.17 -32.45
C GLY A 898 -8.81 -33.19 -31.72
N SER A 899 -8.34 -32.13 -32.38
CA SER A 899 -7.52 -31.10 -31.71
C SER A 899 -8.40 -30.20 -30.84
N ASN A 900 -7.96 -29.97 -29.61
CA ASN A 900 -8.70 -29.11 -28.69
C ASN A 900 -8.49 -27.62 -29.02
N LEU A 901 -9.22 -26.77 -28.31
CA LEU A 901 -9.20 -25.34 -28.58
C LEU A 901 -7.81 -24.70 -28.36
N ALA A 902 -7.14 -25.00 -27.25
CA ALA A 902 -5.84 -24.40 -26.93
C ALA A 902 -4.78 -24.75 -28.00
N GLU A 903 -4.82 -25.98 -28.52
CA GLU A 903 -3.97 -26.43 -29.64
C GLU A 903 -4.26 -25.63 -30.90
N LYS A 904 -5.54 -25.43 -31.24
CA LYS A 904 -5.96 -24.64 -32.40
C LYS A 904 -5.55 -23.17 -32.29
N GLN A 905 -5.71 -22.56 -31.13
CA GLN A 905 -5.29 -21.18 -30.87
C GLN A 905 -3.78 -21.00 -30.99
N ALA A 906 -3.01 -21.94 -30.44
CA ALA A 906 -1.56 -21.96 -30.62
C ALA A 906 -1.17 -22.14 -32.10
N ALA A 907 -1.89 -22.99 -32.83
CA ALA A 907 -1.65 -23.22 -34.25
C ALA A 907 -1.92 -21.96 -35.10
N VAL A 908 -2.95 -21.15 -34.77
CA VAL A 908 -3.15 -19.83 -35.40
C VAL A 908 -1.92 -18.95 -35.22
N ARG A 909 -1.39 -18.84 -33.99
CA ARG A 909 -0.21 -18.02 -33.70
C ARG A 909 1.01 -18.47 -34.50
N VAL A 910 1.31 -19.78 -34.50
CA VAL A 910 2.45 -20.33 -35.25
C VAL A 910 2.27 -20.13 -36.76
N LEU A 911 1.05 -20.36 -37.28
CA LEU A 911 0.73 -20.14 -38.68
C LEU A 911 0.94 -18.68 -39.10
N PHE A 912 0.48 -17.70 -38.33
CA PHE A 912 0.64 -16.27 -38.66
C PHE A 912 2.06 -15.75 -38.47
N ALA A 913 2.85 -16.37 -37.59
CA ALA A 913 4.26 -16.01 -37.37
C ALA A 913 5.25 -16.66 -38.37
N SER A 914 4.83 -17.70 -39.10
CA SER A 914 5.71 -18.43 -40.03
C SER A 914 6.33 -17.54 -41.14
N ALA A 915 7.54 -17.82 -41.59
CA ALA A 915 8.11 -17.16 -42.76
C ALA A 915 7.88 -17.94 -44.07
N GLU A 916 7.31 -19.14 -43.98
CA GLU A 916 7.13 -20.04 -45.12
C GLU A 916 6.12 -19.48 -46.12
N ALA A 917 6.47 -19.48 -47.41
CA ALA A 917 5.58 -19.02 -48.48
C ALA A 917 4.25 -19.81 -48.50
N ALA A 918 4.28 -21.07 -48.10
CA ALA A 918 3.09 -21.92 -47.98
C ALA A 918 2.10 -21.46 -46.90
N ALA A 919 2.46 -20.53 -46.00
CA ALA A 919 1.60 -20.03 -44.94
C ALA A 919 0.61 -18.93 -45.41
N SER A 920 0.92 -18.21 -46.49
CA SER A 920 0.08 -17.08 -46.97
C SER A 920 -1.34 -17.50 -47.31
N GLN A 921 -1.53 -18.60 -48.04
CA GLN A 921 -2.86 -19.05 -48.44
C GLN A 921 -3.71 -19.53 -47.25
N PRO A 922 -3.19 -20.35 -46.30
CA PRO A 922 -3.91 -20.67 -45.06
C PRO A 922 -4.28 -19.45 -44.21
N ARG A 923 -3.40 -18.44 -44.07
CA ARG A 923 -3.69 -17.19 -43.34
C ARG A 923 -4.88 -16.46 -43.95
N LEU A 924 -4.81 -16.18 -45.26
CA LEU A 924 -5.88 -15.52 -45.98
C LEU A 924 -7.18 -16.30 -45.88
N THR A 925 -7.11 -17.64 -45.95
CA THR A 925 -8.26 -18.52 -45.79
C THR A 925 -8.91 -18.38 -44.41
N LEU A 926 -8.13 -18.32 -43.33
CA LEU A 926 -8.64 -18.11 -41.98
C LEU A 926 -9.30 -16.73 -41.82
N VAL A 927 -8.67 -15.67 -42.31
CA VAL A 927 -9.25 -14.31 -42.20
C VAL A 927 -10.55 -14.19 -42.99
N ASN A 928 -10.61 -14.75 -44.20
CA ASN A 928 -11.86 -14.79 -44.99
C ASN A 928 -12.96 -15.65 -44.34
N LYS A 929 -12.62 -16.56 -43.43
CA LYS A 929 -13.59 -17.36 -42.67
C LYS A 929 -14.19 -16.59 -41.49
N LEU A 930 -13.60 -15.47 -41.04
CA LEU A 930 -14.13 -14.69 -39.90
C LEU A 930 -15.60 -14.27 -40.10
N SER A 931 -15.99 -13.92 -41.33
CA SER A 931 -17.37 -13.53 -41.68
C SER A 931 -18.29 -14.70 -42.01
N GLN A 932 -17.81 -15.96 -41.94
CA GLN A 932 -18.62 -17.14 -42.26
C GLN A 932 -19.35 -17.65 -41.02
N PRO A 933 -20.69 -17.84 -41.07
CA PRO A 933 -21.46 -18.31 -39.91
C PRO A 933 -21.02 -19.67 -39.35
N LYS A 934 -20.44 -20.53 -40.20
CA LYS A 934 -19.97 -21.88 -39.82
C LYS A 934 -18.54 -21.91 -39.25
N PHE A 935 -17.84 -20.78 -39.21
CA PHE A 935 -16.49 -20.74 -38.65
C PHE A 935 -16.52 -20.81 -37.13
N ASN A 936 -15.57 -21.53 -36.55
CA ASN A 936 -15.49 -21.77 -35.11
C ASN A 936 -15.37 -20.46 -34.34
N GLU A 937 -16.42 -20.10 -33.62
CA GLU A 937 -16.53 -18.87 -32.83
C GLU A 937 -15.38 -18.73 -31.82
N SER A 938 -14.95 -19.83 -31.23
CA SER A 938 -13.87 -19.87 -30.24
C SER A 938 -12.48 -19.52 -30.78
N LEU A 939 -12.32 -19.42 -32.11
CA LEU A 939 -11.05 -19.05 -32.77
C LEU A 939 -11.08 -17.66 -33.40
N ARG A 940 -12.23 -16.98 -33.44
CA ARG A 940 -12.36 -15.71 -34.18
C ARG A 940 -11.43 -14.64 -33.64
N LEU A 941 -11.33 -14.50 -32.31
CA LEU A 941 -10.44 -13.51 -31.70
C LEU A 941 -8.97 -13.79 -32.00
N ASP A 942 -8.54 -15.05 -31.94
CA ASP A 942 -7.14 -15.42 -32.17
C ASP A 942 -6.72 -15.11 -33.62
N VAL A 943 -7.60 -15.41 -34.60
CA VAL A 943 -7.38 -15.06 -36.01
C VAL A 943 -7.43 -13.55 -36.22
N PHE A 944 -8.38 -12.86 -35.58
CA PHE A 944 -8.51 -11.40 -35.67
C PHE A 944 -7.25 -10.68 -35.16
N LEU A 945 -6.79 -11.01 -33.95
CA LEU A 945 -5.59 -10.42 -33.35
C LEU A 945 -4.33 -10.75 -34.18
N ALA A 946 -4.20 -11.98 -34.68
CA ALA A 946 -3.08 -12.37 -35.53
C ALA A 946 -3.09 -11.63 -36.89
N ALA A 947 -4.27 -11.41 -37.48
CA ALA A 947 -4.43 -10.64 -38.71
C ALA A 947 -4.10 -9.15 -38.51
N LEU A 948 -4.45 -8.59 -37.36
CA LEU A 948 -4.18 -7.19 -37.02
C LEU A 948 -2.68 -6.89 -36.96
N GLY A 949 -1.88 -7.86 -36.53
CA GLY A 949 -0.40 -7.80 -36.55
C GLY A 949 0.26 -8.19 -37.88
N SER A 950 -0.50 -8.61 -38.90
CA SER A 950 0.07 -9.07 -40.18
C SER A 950 0.53 -7.91 -41.06
N THR A 951 1.65 -8.10 -41.76
CA THR A 951 2.16 -7.16 -42.77
C THR A 951 1.69 -7.49 -44.19
N GLU A 952 1.05 -8.64 -44.42
CA GLU A 952 0.64 -9.09 -45.76
C GLU A 952 -0.54 -8.26 -46.31
N PRO A 953 -0.41 -7.64 -47.49
CA PRO A 953 -1.46 -6.80 -48.06
C PRO A 953 -2.82 -7.52 -48.21
N ALA A 954 -2.80 -8.77 -48.66
CA ALA A 954 -4.03 -9.56 -48.84
C ALA A 954 -4.77 -9.83 -47.52
N VAL A 955 -4.01 -10.06 -46.43
CA VAL A 955 -4.55 -10.25 -45.07
C VAL A 955 -5.15 -8.95 -44.56
N LYS A 956 -4.45 -7.81 -44.71
CA LYS A 956 -4.96 -6.48 -44.32
C LYS A 956 -6.26 -6.13 -45.03
N VAL A 957 -6.34 -6.37 -46.34
CA VAL A 957 -7.56 -6.13 -47.14
C VAL A 957 -8.70 -7.08 -46.72
N ALA A 958 -8.40 -8.34 -46.39
CA ALA A 958 -9.41 -9.27 -45.87
C ALA A 958 -9.94 -8.84 -44.49
N LEU A 959 -9.05 -8.41 -43.59
CA LEU A 959 -9.41 -7.92 -42.26
C LEU A 959 -10.24 -6.63 -42.34
N GLN A 960 -9.87 -5.70 -43.23
CA GLN A 960 -10.63 -4.47 -43.44
C GLN A 960 -12.05 -4.77 -43.94
N ARG A 961 -12.21 -5.71 -44.89
CA ARG A 961 -13.54 -6.16 -45.34
C ARG A 961 -14.37 -6.77 -44.21
N TYR A 962 -13.74 -7.54 -43.33
CA TYR A 962 -14.42 -8.06 -42.13
C TYR A 962 -14.91 -6.90 -41.24
N LEU A 963 -14.03 -5.95 -40.90
CA LEU A 963 -14.36 -4.79 -40.07
C LEU A 963 -15.46 -3.91 -40.68
N GLU A 964 -15.45 -3.72 -42.00
CA GLU A 964 -16.49 -2.98 -42.72
C GLU A 964 -17.85 -3.67 -42.68
N ALA A 965 -17.87 -5.01 -42.63
CA ALA A 965 -19.10 -5.79 -42.51
C ALA A 965 -19.66 -5.80 -41.08
N THR A 966 -18.81 -5.67 -40.05
CA THR A 966 -19.19 -5.62 -38.62
C THR A 966 -19.29 -4.20 -38.04
N ARG A 967 -19.29 -3.17 -38.89
CA ARG A 967 -19.17 -1.73 -38.52
C ARG A 967 -20.33 -1.09 -37.76
N LYS A 968 -21.32 -1.85 -37.32
CA LYS A 968 -22.44 -1.29 -36.55
C LYS A 968 -21.92 -0.86 -35.16
N PRO A 969 -21.98 0.43 -34.78
CA PRO A 969 -21.43 0.92 -33.51
C PRO A 969 -21.92 0.13 -32.30
N GLU A 970 -23.18 -0.28 -32.30
CA GLU A 970 -23.83 -1.08 -31.26
C GLU A 970 -23.30 -2.53 -31.14
N GLN A 971 -22.42 -2.96 -32.05
CA GLN A 971 -21.82 -4.30 -32.06
C GLN A 971 -20.32 -4.28 -31.74
N LEU A 972 -19.76 -3.12 -31.37
CA LEU A 972 -18.34 -2.95 -31.07
C LEU A 972 -18.09 -2.77 -29.56
N ALA A 973 -17.15 -3.55 -29.02
CA ALA A 973 -16.64 -3.42 -27.66
C ALA A 973 -15.71 -2.20 -27.49
N ALA A 974 -15.00 -1.84 -28.55
CA ALA A 974 -14.15 -0.65 -28.66
C ALA A 974 -13.96 -0.30 -30.15
N PRO A 975 -13.42 0.89 -30.52
CA PRO A 975 -13.10 1.20 -31.91
C PRO A 975 -12.28 0.09 -32.58
N GLY A 976 -12.90 -0.58 -33.57
CA GLY A 976 -12.27 -1.68 -34.31
C GLY A 976 -12.32 -3.06 -33.64
N LEU A 977 -13.00 -3.24 -32.50
CA LEU A 977 -13.11 -4.53 -31.81
C LEU A 977 -14.58 -4.98 -31.69
N PRO A 978 -15.06 -5.94 -32.51
CA PRO A 978 -16.41 -6.50 -32.39
C PRO A 978 -16.64 -7.28 -31.08
N TYR A 979 -17.82 -7.08 -30.46
CA TYR A 979 -18.22 -7.77 -29.23
C TYR A 979 -18.18 -9.30 -29.35
N GLU A 980 -18.60 -9.82 -30.51
CA GLU A 980 -18.69 -11.26 -30.78
C GLU A 980 -17.35 -11.99 -30.58
N LEU A 981 -16.22 -11.30 -30.72
CA LEU A 981 -14.90 -11.88 -30.56
C LEU A 981 -14.57 -12.23 -29.10
N LEU A 982 -15.24 -11.61 -28.14
CA LEU A 982 -14.93 -11.73 -26.71
C LEU A 982 -15.78 -12.81 -26.01
N LEU A 983 -16.72 -13.44 -26.73
CA LEU A 983 -17.77 -14.27 -26.14
C LEU A 983 -17.41 -15.74 -25.99
N ALA A 984 -16.51 -16.23 -26.84
CA ALA A 984 -16.21 -17.65 -26.97
C ALA A 984 -14.71 -17.89 -27.14
N GLY A 985 -14.24 -19.00 -26.56
CA GLY A 985 -12.87 -19.47 -26.71
C GLY A 985 -11.88 -19.01 -25.66
N GLY A 986 -12.35 -18.46 -24.55
CA GLY A 986 -11.49 -18.13 -23.41
C GLY A 986 -11.09 -19.36 -22.59
N ASP A 987 -9.96 -19.27 -21.91
CA ASP A 987 -9.48 -20.24 -20.92
C ASP A 987 -10.04 -19.91 -19.53
N PRO A 988 -10.94 -20.73 -18.95
CA PRO A 988 -11.53 -20.46 -17.64
C PRO A 988 -10.54 -20.60 -16.48
N VAL A 989 -9.42 -21.33 -16.65
CA VAL A 989 -8.38 -21.44 -15.62
C VAL A 989 -7.57 -20.15 -15.57
N ARG A 990 -7.14 -19.65 -16.74
CA ARG A 990 -6.48 -18.35 -16.84
C ARG A 990 -7.43 -17.22 -16.41
N GLY A 991 -8.69 -17.28 -16.82
CA GLY A 991 -9.73 -16.34 -16.40
C GLY A 991 -9.94 -16.30 -14.89
N ARG A 992 -9.89 -17.46 -14.21
CA ARG A 992 -9.93 -17.52 -12.73
C ARG A 992 -8.73 -16.82 -12.12
N ALA A 993 -7.53 -17.09 -12.61
CA ALA A 993 -6.31 -16.45 -12.11
C ALA A 993 -6.35 -14.93 -12.33
N LEU A 994 -6.80 -14.47 -13.50
CA LEU A 994 -6.99 -13.05 -13.78
C LEU A 994 -8.00 -12.41 -12.82
N ALA A 995 -9.17 -13.02 -12.65
CA ALA A 995 -10.20 -12.51 -11.75
C ALA A 995 -9.75 -12.48 -10.27
N GLN A 996 -8.91 -13.44 -9.85
CA GLN A 996 -8.49 -13.58 -8.45
C GLN A 996 -7.18 -12.87 -8.10
N GLU A 997 -6.31 -12.67 -9.07
CA GLU A 997 -4.90 -12.31 -8.82
C GLU A 997 -4.39 -11.15 -9.69
N HIS A 998 -5.18 -10.67 -10.66
CA HIS A 998 -4.75 -9.56 -11.50
C HIS A 998 -4.82 -8.24 -10.71
N LEU A 999 -3.66 -7.63 -10.46
CA LEU A 999 -3.50 -6.45 -9.59
C LEU A 999 -4.33 -5.25 -10.05
N ALA A 1000 -4.46 -5.04 -11.36
CA ALA A 1000 -5.23 -3.91 -11.90
C ALA A 1000 -6.75 -4.14 -11.92
N ALA A 1001 -7.21 -5.29 -12.44
CA ALA A 1001 -8.63 -5.64 -12.47
C ALA A 1001 -9.21 -5.84 -11.06
N ASN A 1002 -8.40 -6.37 -10.13
CA ASN A 1002 -8.66 -6.57 -8.71
C ASN A 1002 -10.10 -7.00 -8.38
N CYS A 1003 -10.65 -7.95 -9.14
CA CYS A 1003 -12.08 -8.25 -9.05
C CYS A 1003 -12.48 -8.78 -7.65
N VAL A 1004 -11.54 -9.36 -6.90
CA VAL A 1004 -11.73 -9.85 -5.52
C VAL A 1004 -11.94 -8.75 -4.48
N ALA A 1005 -11.55 -7.50 -4.76
CA ALA A 1005 -11.83 -6.39 -3.87
C ALA A 1005 -13.33 -6.12 -3.73
N CYS A 1006 -14.10 -6.39 -4.80
CA CYS A 1006 -15.54 -6.13 -4.83
C CYS A 1006 -16.38 -7.41 -4.87
N HIS A 1007 -15.89 -8.49 -5.51
CA HIS A 1007 -16.68 -9.67 -5.80
C HIS A 1007 -16.22 -10.93 -5.06
N ARG A 1008 -17.21 -11.71 -4.63
CA ARG A 1008 -17.04 -13.08 -4.14
C ARG A 1008 -17.25 -14.09 -5.26
N PHE A 1009 -16.29 -14.98 -5.46
CA PHE A 1009 -16.35 -16.01 -6.52
C PHE A 1009 -16.74 -17.39 -5.98
N GLU A 1010 -16.05 -17.89 -4.96
CA GLU A 1010 -16.23 -19.29 -4.48
C GLU A 1010 -16.64 -19.34 -2.99
N SER A 1011 -16.19 -18.37 -2.20
CA SER A 1011 -16.44 -18.19 -0.77
C SER A 1011 -17.73 -17.40 -0.52
N ASP A 1012 -18.44 -17.73 0.57
CA ASP A 1012 -19.57 -16.92 1.06
C ASP A 1012 -19.10 -15.76 1.96
N GLU A 1013 -17.85 -15.78 2.43
CA GLU A 1013 -17.16 -14.70 3.16
C GLU A 1013 -16.36 -13.79 2.20
N GLY A 1014 -16.36 -12.47 2.42
CA GLY A 1014 -15.65 -11.48 1.59
C GLY A 1014 -16.43 -10.18 1.38
N SER A 1015 -15.98 -9.34 0.43
CA SER A 1015 -16.57 -8.04 0.10
C SER A 1015 -18.03 -8.15 -0.38
N GLU A 1016 -18.88 -7.18 0.02
CA GLU A 1016 -20.28 -7.06 -0.40
C GLU A 1016 -20.53 -5.90 -1.36
N VAL A 1017 -19.47 -5.24 -1.82
CA VAL A 1017 -19.52 -4.07 -2.71
C VAL A 1017 -20.13 -4.45 -4.07
N GLY A 1018 -19.73 -5.59 -4.64
CA GLY A 1018 -20.25 -6.13 -5.90
C GLY A 1018 -21.14 -7.36 -5.71
N PRO A 1019 -21.96 -7.73 -6.71
CA PRO A 1019 -22.78 -8.94 -6.67
C PRO A 1019 -21.95 -10.21 -6.52
N HIS A 1020 -22.54 -11.20 -5.86
CA HIS A 1020 -21.93 -12.51 -5.65
C HIS A 1020 -21.88 -13.31 -6.96
N LEU A 1021 -20.68 -13.72 -7.40
CA LEU A 1021 -20.46 -14.27 -8.74
C LEU A 1021 -20.47 -15.81 -8.81
N LYS A 1022 -20.54 -16.52 -7.69
CA LYS A 1022 -20.53 -18.00 -7.60
C LYS A 1022 -21.46 -18.76 -8.53
N LYS A 1023 -22.54 -18.13 -9.00
CA LYS A 1023 -23.51 -18.72 -9.93
C LYS A 1023 -23.79 -17.85 -11.15
N VAL A 1024 -22.93 -16.87 -11.45
CA VAL A 1024 -23.21 -15.88 -12.51
C VAL A 1024 -23.38 -16.55 -13.88
N GLY A 1025 -22.68 -17.65 -14.14
CA GLY A 1025 -22.81 -18.44 -15.37
C GLY A 1025 -24.14 -19.18 -15.54
N GLU A 1026 -24.97 -19.27 -14.48
CA GLU A 1026 -26.36 -19.73 -14.59
C GLU A 1026 -27.34 -18.58 -14.86
N GLN A 1027 -26.97 -17.37 -14.47
CA GLN A 1027 -27.84 -16.21 -14.46
C GLN A 1027 -27.68 -15.35 -15.71
N ARG A 1028 -26.52 -15.40 -16.37
CA ARG A 1028 -26.14 -14.51 -17.46
C ARG A 1028 -25.50 -15.28 -18.61
N THR A 1029 -25.78 -14.82 -19.82
CA THR A 1029 -25.11 -15.30 -21.03
C THR A 1029 -23.68 -14.73 -21.12
N PRO A 1030 -22.75 -15.36 -21.87
CA PRO A 1030 -21.42 -14.78 -22.11
C PRO A 1030 -21.46 -13.36 -22.69
N ALA A 1031 -22.44 -13.06 -23.53
CA ALA A 1031 -22.65 -11.72 -24.08
C ALA A 1031 -22.98 -10.69 -22.99
N GLU A 1032 -23.89 -11.03 -22.07
CA GLU A 1032 -24.23 -10.16 -20.94
C GLU A 1032 -23.07 -10.01 -19.95
N ILE A 1033 -22.27 -11.06 -19.76
CA ILE A 1033 -21.07 -11.00 -18.91
C ILE A 1033 -20.03 -10.06 -19.55
N ALA A 1034 -19.76 -10.22 -20.84
CA ALA A 1034 -18.81 -9.36 -21.57
C ALA A 1034 -19.28 -7.90 -21.59
N GLU A 1035 -20.57 -7.66 -21.84
CA GLU A 1035 -21.18 -6.32 -21.75
C GLU A 1035 -20.99 -5.72 -20.36
N SER A 1036 -21.23 -6.49 -19.30
CA SER A 1036 -21.02 -6.02 -17.92
C SER A 1036 -19.56 -5.66 -17.65
N LEU A 1037 -18.59 -6.38 -18.22
CA LEU A 1037 -17.16 -6.09 -18.08
C LEU A 1037 -16.72 -4.86 -18.86
N ILE A 1038 -17.28 -4.64 -20.05
CA ILE A 1038 -16.86 -3.56 -20.96
C ILE A 1038 -17.61 -2.26 -20.66
N ASN A 1039 -18.91 -2.36 -20.40
CA ASN A 1039 -19.79 -1.24 -20.09
C ASN A 1039 -20.65 -1.60 -18.85
N PRO A 1040 -20.05 -1.58 -17.64
CA PRO A 1040 -20.74 -1.98 -16.42
C PRO A 1040 -21.98 -1.17 -16.08
N SER A 1041 -22.10 0.06 -16.60
CA SER A 1041 -23.27 0.92 -16.41
C SER A 1041 -24.39 0.67 -17.44
N ALA A 1042 -24.20 -0.20 -18.45
CA ALA A 1042 -25.23 -0.52 -19.44
C ALA A 1042 -26.45 -1.22 -18.82
N LYS A 1043 -26.20 -2.19 -17.93
CA LYS A 1043 -27.24 -2.98 -17.26
C LYS A 1043 -26.78 -3.39 -15.88
N ILE A 1044 -27.22 -2.67 -14.87
CA ILE A 1044 -26.78 -2.88 -13.49
C ILE A 1044 -27.73 -3.85 -12.77
N VAL A 1045 -27.17 -4.73 -11.95
CA VAL A 1045 -27.96 -5.63 -11.10
C VAL A 1045 -28.75 -4.79 -10.09
N PRO A 1046 -30.08 -5.02 -9.95
CA PRO A 1046 -30.87 -4.35 -8.93
C PRO A 1046 -30.20 -4.43 -7.55
N GLY A 1047 -30.10 -3.29 -6.87
CA GLY A 1047 -29.42 -3.16 -5.58
C GLY A 1047 -27.92 -2.92 -5.61
N PHE A 1048 -27.28 -2.86 -6.79
CA PHE A 1048 -25.85 -2.56 -6.94
C PHE A 1048 -25.56 -1.32 -7.81
N GLY A 1049 -26.59 -0.69 -8.38
CA GLY A 1049 -26.47 0.57 -9.11
C GLY A 1049 -26.68 1.74 -8.17
N PHE A 1050 -25.81 2.72 -8.21
CA PHE A 1050 -25.88 3.91 -7.36
C PHE A 1050 -26.73 4.98 -8.05
N GLU A 1051 -27.78 5.46 -7.40
CA GLU A 1051 -28.71 6.47 -7.89
C GLU A 1051 -28.76 7.66 -6.93
N THR A 1052 -29.09 8.83 -7.46
CA THR A 1052 -29.38 10.03 -6.68
C THR A 1052 -30.81 10.46 -6.98
N LEU A 1053 -31.67 10.45 -5.96
CA LEU A 1053 -33.07 10.86 -6.02
C LEU A 1053 -33.21 12.26 -5.44
N THR A 1054 -33.85 13.17 -6.16
CA THR A 1054 -34.29 14.47 -5.63
C THR A 1054 -35.79 14.38 -5.34
N LEU A 1055 -36.19 14.67 -4.11
CA LEU A 1055 -37.60 14.62 -3.68
C LEU A 1055 -38.28 15.98 -3.82
N LYS A 1056 -39.62 15.97 -3.83
CA LYS A 1056 -40.47 17.19 -3.85
C LYS A 1056 -40.28 18.06 -2.61
N SER A 1057 -39.76 17.49 -1.53
CA SER A 1057 -39.36 18.21 -0.31
C SER A 1057 -38.06 19.00 -0.48
N GLY A 1058 -37.33 18.83 -1.58
CA GLY A 1058 -35.98 19.37 -1.77
C GLY A 1058 -34.87 18.45 -1.23
N GLU A 1059 -35.21 17.34 -0.57
CA GLU A 1059 -34.25 16.36 -0.07
C GLU A 1059 -33.59 15.56 -1.22
N VAL A 1060 -32.28 15.38 -1.17
CA VAL A 1060 -31.52 14.56 -2.13
C VAL A 1060 -31.02 13.31 -1.44
N LEU A 1061 -31.33 12.14 -2.00
CA LEU A 1061 -30.99 10.83 -1.46
C LEU A 1061 -30.11 10.07 -2.45
N ALA A 1062 -28.90 9.70 -2.04
CA ALA A 1062 -28.00 8.90 -2.86
C ALA A 1062 -27.88 7.48 -2.30
N GLY A 1063 -27.99 6.47 -3.17
CA GLY A 1063 -27.98 5.07 -2.75
C GLY A 1063 -28.28 4.06 -3.84
N SER A 1064 -28.13 2.78 -3.52
CA SER A 1064 -28.57 1.70 -4.38
C SER A 1064 -30.04 1.39 -4.23
N VAL A 1065 -30.82 1.53 -5.31
CA VAL A 1065 -32.23 1.12 -5.31
C VAL A 1065 -32.30 -0.41 -5.29
N LEU A 1066 -32.78 -0.98 -4.19
CA LEU A 1066 -32.87 -2.43 -4.01
C LEU A 1066 -34.15 -3.01 -4.61
N SER A 1067 -35.25 -2.27 -4.54
CA SER A 1067 -36.55 -2.67 -5.09
C SER A 1067 -37.45 -1.46 -5.32
N GLU A 1068 -38.24 -1.48 -6.38
CA GLU A 1068 -39.23 -0.45 -6.69
C GLU A 1068 -40.59 -1.11 -6.95
N THR A 1069 -41.63 -0.59 -6.28
CA THR A 1069 -43.04 -0.96 -6.46
C THR A 1069 -43.85 0.29 -6.75
N PRO A 1070 -45.10 0.19 -7.23
CA PRO A 1070 -45.96 1.36 -7.43
C PRO A 1070 -46.17 2.22 -6.17
N LEU A 1071 -45.93 1.65 -4.98
CA LEU A 1071 -46.17 2.30 -3.68
C LEU A 1071 -44.88 2.78 -3.01
N ALA A 1072 -43.74 2.13 -3.27
CA ALA A 1072 -42.48 2.40 -2.58
C ALA A 1072 -41.25 2.03 -3.42
N LEU A 1073 -40.28 2.94 -3.43
CA LEU A 1073 -38.90 2.77 -3.89
C LEU A 1073 -38.02 2.60 -2.65
N ARG A 1074 -37.46 1.41 -2.47
CA ARG A 1074 -36.60 1.06 -1.34
C ARG A 1074 -35.14 1.28 -1.72
N LEU A 1075 -34.59 2.37 -1.22
CA LEU A 1075 -33.23 2.83 -1.43
C LEU A 1075 -32.35 2.34 -0.28
N ARG A 1076 -31.24 1.67 -0.58
CA ARG A 1076 -30.15 1.42 0.36
C ARG A 1076 -29.12 2.49 0.15
N GLN A 1077 -29.04 3.47 1.03
CA GLN A 1077 -28.04 4.53 0.89
C GLN A 1077 -26.63 3.94 1.13
N ALA A 1078 -25.55 4.68 0.85
CA ALA A 1078 -24.19 4.14 1.05
C ALA A 1078 -23.96 3.69 2.53
N ASP A 1079 -24.85 4.12 3.43
CA ASP A 1079 -24.99 3.70 4.80
C ASP A 1079 -25.57 2.31 5.07
N GLY A 1080 -26.10 1.62 4.08
CA GLY A 1080 -26.88 0.41 4.35
C GLY A 1080 -28.24 0.69 5.04
N VAL A 1081 -28.58 1.95 5.34
CA VAL A 1081 -29.90 2.37 5.79
C VAL A 1081 -30.86 2.21 4.62
N MET A 1082 -32.00 1.63 4.96
CA MET A 1082 -33.05 1.31 4.02
C MET A 1082 -34.09 2.42 4.12
N LYS A 1083 -34.22 3.23 3.07
CA LYS A 1083 -35.19 4.31 3.00
C LYS A 1083 -36.26 3.99 1.97
N ASP A 1084 -37.51 3.96 2.40
CA ASP A 1084 -38.65 3.85 1.51
C ASP A 1084 -39.09 5.25 1.07
N VAL A 1085 -39.04 5.47 -0.24
CA VAL A 1085 -39.44 6.71 -0.89
C VAL A 1085 -40.67 6.40 -1.74
N ALA A 1086 -41.77 7.12 -1.53
CA ALA A 1086 -42.91 6.99 -2.45
C ALA A 1086 -42.48 7.46 -3.86
N PRO A 1087 -42.67 6.67 -4.93
CA PRO A 1087 -42.23 7.08 -6.28
C PRO A 1087 -42.79 8.44 -6.71
N GLY A 1088 -44.03 8.75 -6.32
CA GLY A 1088 -44.67 10.05 -6.58
C GLY A 1088 -44.07 11.24 -5.81
N ALA A 1089 -43.17 11.01 -4.85
CA ALA A 1089 -42.42 12.04 -4.13
C ALA A 1089 -41.09 12.40 -4.81
N VAL A 1090 -40.64 11.63 -5.81
CA VAL A 1090 -39.40 11.89 -6.55
C VAL A 1090 -39.66 12.93 -7.65
N VAL A 1091 -38.89 14.01 -7.66
CA VAL A 1091 -38.87 15.06 -8.70
C VAL A 1091 -37.98 14.62 -9.86
N SER A 1092 -36.78 14.14 -9.54
CA SER A 1092 -35.80 13.70 -10.52
C SER A 1092 -34.93 12.59 -9.92
N ARG A 1093 -34.45 11.68 -10.76
CA ARG A 1093 -33.48 10.65 -10.38
C ARG A 1093 -32.36 10.59 -11.40
N THR A 1094 -31.13 10.40 -10.96
CA THR A 1094 -30.04 10.06 -11.89
C THR A 1094 -30.20 8.63 -12.38
N PRO A 1095 -29.72 8.31 -13.59
CA PRO A 1095 -29.60 6.91 -14.01
C PRO A 1095 -28.68 6.16 -13.03
N PRO A 1096 -28.95 4.88 -12.72
CA PRO A 1096 -28.05 4.07 -11.89
C PRO A 1096 -26.68 3.98 -12.55
N ILE A 1097 -25.61 4.21 -11.77
CA ILE A 1097 -24.21 4.05 -12.20
C ILE A 1097 -23.56 2.86 -11.50
N SER A 1098 -22.68 2.14 -12.19
CA SER A 1098 -21.91 1.05 -11.60
C SER A 1098 -20.61 1.57 -10.97
N MET A 1099 -20.27 1.06 -9.79
CA MET A 1099 -18.96 1.29 -9.16
C MET A 1099 -17.83 0.46 -9.79
N MET A 1100 -18.16 -0.55 -10.60
CA MET A 1100 -17.17 -1.35 -11.31
C MET A 1100 -16.60 -0.55 -12.48
N PRO A 1101 -15.26 -0.42 -12.61
CA PRO A 1101 -14.68 0.27 -13.76
C PRO A 1101 -14.83 -0.57 -15.04
N PRO A 1102 -14.81 0.05 -16.23
CA PRO A 1102 -14.66 -0.66 -17.50
C PRO A 1102 -13.37 -1.49 -17.51
N MET A 1103 -13.49 -2.80 -17.73
CA MET A 1103 -12.35 -3.74 -17.70
C MET A 1103 -11.55 -3.72 -19.00
N LEU A 1104 -12.15 -3.26 -20.10
CA LEU A 1104 -11.45 -3.10 -21.37
C LEU A 1104 -10.51 -1.88 -21.28
N GLY A 1105 -9.20 -2.13 -21.38
CA GLY A 1105 -8.15 -1.13 -21.10
C GLY A 1105 -7.35 -1.43 -19.83
N ILE A 1106 -7.91 -2.24 -18.93
CA ILE A 1106 -7.20 -2.88 -17.81
C ILE A 1106 -6.75 -4.29 -18.24
N LEU A 1107 -7.68 -5.08 -18.80
CA LEU A 1107 -7.42 -6.39 -19.38
C LEU A 1107 -7.25 -6.28 -20.90
N THR A 1108 -6.37 -7.09 -21.48
CA THR A 1108 -6.29 -7.26 -22.94
C THR A 1108 -7.55 -7.98 -23.45
N PRO A 1109 -7.88 -7.91 -24.77
CA PRO A 1109 -9.04 -8.60 -25.33
C PRO A 1109 -9.08 -10.10 -25.03
N ASP A 1110 -7.94 -10.78 -25.09
CA ASP A 1110 -7.84 -12.22 -24.79
C ASP A 1110 -7.94 -12.52 -23.29
N GLU A 1111 -7.41 -11.65 -22.42
CA GLU A 1111 -7.60 -11.75 -20.96
C GLU A 1111 -9.06 -11.55 -20.57
N LEU A 1112 -9.73 -10.55 -21.16
CA LEU A 1112 -11.14 -10.28 -20.92
C LEU A 1112 -11.99 -11.48 -21.37
N ARG A 1113 -11.71 -12.05 -22.55
CA ARG A 1113 -12.36 -13.28 -23.03
C ARG A 1113 -12.19 -14.45 -22.05
N ASP A 1114 -11.00 -14.60 -21.46
CA ASP A 1114 -10.73 -15.66 -20.47
C ASP A 1114 -11.53 -15.45 -19.19
N VAL A 1115 -11.60 -14.20 -18.69
CA VAL A 1115 -12.46 -13.85 -17.55
C VAL A 1115 -13.93 -14.13 -17.86
N VAL A 1116 -14.42 -13.79 -19.05
CA VAL A 1116 -15.78 -14.15 -19.51
C VAL A 1116 -15.99 -15.66 -19.46
N ALA A 1117 -15.03 -16.45 -19.97
CA ALA A 1117 -15.11 -17.92 -19.94
C ALA A 1117 -15.14 -18.49 -18.52
N TYR A 1118 -14.33 -17.94 -17.61
CA TYR A 1118 -14.35 -18.32 -16.20
C TYR A 1118 -15.71 -18.01 -15.55
N LEU A 1119 -16.18 -16.78 -15.66
CA LEU A 1119 -17.47 -16.36 -15.07
C LEU A 1119 -18.64 -17.18 -15.64
N ALA A 1120 -18.65 -17.44 -16.95
CA ALA A 1120 -19.64 -18.29 -17.59
C ALA A 1120 -19.57 -19.75 -17.11
N SER A 1121 -18.42 -20.21 -16.59
CA SER A 1121 -18.24 -21.55 -16.03
C SER A 1121 -18.78 -21.70 -14.59
N LEU A 1122 -19.04 -20.60 -13.88
CA LEU A 1122 -19.53 -20.59 -12.50
C LEU A 1122 -20.99 -21.01 -12.43
N LYS A 1123 -21.21 -22.33 -12.35
CA LYS A 1123 -22.52 -23.00 -12.25
C LYS A 1123 -22.56 -23.95 -11.05
N THR A 1124 -23.74 -24.18 -10.47
CA THR A 1124 -23.98 -25.13 -9.40
C THR A 1124 -23.68 -26.55 -9.92
N LYS A 1125 -22.77 -27.29 -9.25
CA LYS A 1125 -22.49 -28.69 -9.62
C LYS A 1125 -23.78 -29.51 -9.56
N ALA A 1126 -24.18 -30.12 -10.68
CA ALA A 1126 -25.28 -31.08 -10.71
C ALA A 1126 -25.01 -32.19 -9.67
N PRO A 1127 -26.03 -32.67 -8.93
CA PRO A 1127 -25.85 -33.80 -8.02
C PRO A 1127 -25.31 -34.97 -8.82
N LYS A 1128 -24.18 -35.55 -8.38
CA LYS A 1128 -23.61 -36.75 -8.99
C LYS A 1128 -24.70 -37.81 -9.07
N ALA A 1129 -25.10 -38.21 -10.27
CA ALA A 1129 -25.92 -39.38 -10.47
C ALA A 1129 -25.22 -40.55 -9.76
N LYS A 1130 -25.93 -41.21 -8.84
CA LYS A 1130 -25.43 -42.42 -8.18
C LYS A 1130 -25.13 -43.44 -9.29
N LYS A 1131 -23.85 -43.71 -9.51
CA LYS A 1131 -23.37 -44.93 -10.17
C LYS A 1131 -22.80 -45.83 -9.10
#